data_AF-A0A9P5R802-F1
#
_entry.id   AF-A0A9P5R802-F1
#
_cell.length_a   1.000
_cell.length_b   1.000
_cell.length_c   1.000
_cell.angle_alpha   90.00
_cell.angle_beta   90.00
_cell.angle_gamma   90.00
#
_symmetry.space_group_name_H-M   'P 1'
#
loop_
_entity.id
_entity.type
_entity.pdbx_description
1 polymer ?
#
loop_
_entity_poly.entity_id
_entity_poly.type
_entity_poly.pdbx_seq_one_letter_code
_entity_poly.pdbx_strand_id
1 'polypeptide(L)'
;QRINVILAQNYEPHESPLPRLFVVLPTSYKTWGSKNLQMGRFWLHFLCECGVNCWSVPAQSASETQSGIVPTASLASISAKNSIHLAKHEGYELTQPIKFFDLYDLYVLGMLKILRHCLAVATVTASAAALVDNSVKNIMDGGRTMTESTMQAVHDTIEFLKRRLDDNAGHNESAGAALHCQEGDGDDSSDMIESSAALEGAELRRLDLFLRKKNEGKILGNLYRITTEMGHVKWVSLNHYRHIYRENPMTSFLQSVEINGGSIDPQLGKITIALNSSAVAKDFFYRLPKQAPAVISLRVTLNWSFGAADLVRMVDKVSQSNIHDIELDLQEYEYSTSVFSRLLRGKGKYHTLLDLLSSPKIKKLAFTALGLLGLRTSRLPISYSPSLLQSFHFTGTILDHDDCRLAEIILQCPSLVDLRLGAIALGSSAVPKVDRAIRSLSKLQILPRNHLYARHLSPDIEKNSNPYGPGALRDLVDHGLPCPSGPSGLLEEALLRSSATLEVVVLEAQEVTNQTLDLIHIPRSFSLSTPIEQVQFNRLTHLHLFIMTTESLRLLAALLPRLSLVSFGVDTATCNLLDYVYLGTLKSVSFGGGKDWIIEAFYRKIVSLSRSYQIESLRIAWIKDTQGLWDIVRVIPLKRLFLVDLGTHAIIRILSRLNFPQLKVLTIDDEQYNWVTESVLAG
;
A
#
# COMPACT_ATOMS: atom_id res chain seq x y z
N GLN A 1 -18.54 29.55 1.72
CA GLN A 1 -17.22 29.76 2.37
C GLN A 1 -16.76 28.53 3.15
N ARG A 2 -17.58 27.92 4.02
CA ARG A 2 -17.19 26.74 4.85
C ARG A 2 -16.72 25.50 4.09
N ILE A 3 -17.40 25.14 3.00
CA ILE A 3 -16.97 24.05 2.09
C ILE A 3 -15.54 24.29 1.60
N ASN A 4 -15.14 25.55 1.39
CA ASN A 4 -13.79 25.86 0.91
C ASN A 4 -12.73 25.58 1.98
N VAL A 5 -13.05 25.70 3.27
CA VAL A 5 -12.12 25.40 4.37
C VAL A 5 -11.84 23.90 4.42
N ILE A 6 -12.89 23.07 4.34
CA ILE A 6 -12.75 21.61 4.29
C ILE A 6 -11.99 21.18 3.02
N LEU A 7 -12.33 21.78 1.86
CA LEU A 7 -11.66 21.48 0.59
C LEU A 7 -10.22 22.00 0.51
N ALA A 8 -9.86 23.03 1.29
CA ALA A 8 -8.53 23.64 1.33
C ALA A 8 -7.57 22.95 2.31
N GLN A 9 -8.00 21.90 3.01
CA GLN A 9 -7.08 21.11 3.83
C GLN A 9 -6.03 20.44 2.94
N ASN A 10 -4.77 20.65 3.28
CA ASN A 10 -3.62 20.15 2.53
C ASN A 10 -3.18 18.84 3.17
N TYR A 11 -3.43 17.72 2.50
CA TYR A 11 -2.86 16.43 2.87
C TYR A 11 -1.77 16.07 1.88
N GLU A 12 -0.69 15.47 2.39
CA GLU A 12 0.30 14.92 1.51
C GLU A 12 -0.26 13.72 0.73
N PRO A 13 0.21 13.48 -0.50
CA PRO A 13 -0.13 12.35 -1.34
C PRO A 13 -0.26 10.97 -0.67
N HIS A 14 0.49 10.70 0.39
CA HIS A 14 0.52 9.39 1.04
C HIS A 14 -0.35 9.33 2.31
N GLU A 15 -0.84 10.47 2.81
CA GLU A 15 -1.54 10.55 4.09
C GLU A 15 -3.02 10.15 4.00
N SER A 16 -3.61 10.21 2.81
CA SER A 16 -5.03 9.98 2.59
C SER A 16 -5.29 8.97 1.46
N PRO A 17 -5.19 7.65 1.74
CA PRO A 17 -5.49 6.61 0.76
C PRO A 17 -6.99 6.47 0.47
N LEU A 18 -7.86 7.12 1.25
CA LEU A 18 -9.32 7.11 1.10
C LEU A 18 -9.85 8.52 0.81
N PRO A 19 -11.01 8.67 0.15
CA PRO A 19 -11.65 9.96 0.01
C PRO A 19 -12.08 10.48 1.37
N ARG A 20 -11.75 11.74 1.66
CA ARG A 20 -12.05 12.38 2.95
C ARG A 20 -13.49 12.86 3.07
N LEU A 21 -14.23 12.98 1.97
CA LEU A 21 -15.62 13.41 1.96
C LEU A 21 -16.53 12.21 1.80
N PHE A 22 -17.33 11.92 2.81
CA PHE A 22 -18.32 10.85 2.76
C PHE A 22 -19.59 11.20 3.51
N VAL A 23 -20.67 10.52 3.14
CA VAL A 23 -21.94 10.49 3.86
C VAL A 23 -22.35 9.05 4.07
N VAL A 24 -23.30 8.81 4.98
CA VAL A 24 -23.92 7.50 5.15
C VAL A 24 -25.39 7.63 4.80
N LEU A 25 -25.90 6.70 4.00
CA LEU A 25 -27.29 6.65 3.57
C LEU A 25 -27.85 5.24 3.78
N PRO A 26 -29.17 5.08 3.97
CA PRO A 26 -29.79 3.78 4.07
C PRO A 26 -29.97 3.09 2.71
N THR A 27 -29.98 1.75 2.70
CA THR A 27 -30.09 0.90 1.50
C THR A 27 -31.47 0.87 0.84
N SER A 28 -32.52 1.00 1.62
CA SER A 28 -33.90 0.93 1.17
C SER A 28 -34.69 2.08 1.77
N TYR A 29 -35.13 2.99 0.90
CA TYR A 29 -35.98 4.12 1.27
C TYR A 29 -37.44 3.70 1.43
N LYS A 30 -37.87 2.65 0.71
CA LYS A 30 -39.29 2.22 0.65
C LYS A 30 -39.80 1.55 1.92
N THR A 31 -38.89 1.04 2.75
CA THR A 31 -39.23 0.32 4.00
C THR A 31 -38.75 1.05 5.25
N TRP A 32 -38.37 2.32 5.12
CA TRP A 32 -37.82 3.11 6.22
C TRP A 32 -38.93 3.58 7.16
N GLY A 33 -39.21 2.78 8.20
CA GLY A 33 -40.14 3.13 9.28
C GLY A 33 -39.39 3.63 10.51
N SER A 34 -39.88 4.70 11.15
CA SER A 34 -39.28 5.32 12.35
C SER A 34 -39.08 4.36 13.54
N LYS A 35 -39.76 3.21 13.55
CA LYS A 35 -39.65 2.18 14.60
C LYS A 35 -38.69 1.02 14.28
N ASN A 36 -38.18 0.92 13.05
CA ASN A 36 -37.31 -0.18 12.61
C ASN A 36 -35.83 0.22 12.49
N LEU A 37 -35.39 1.17 13.32
CA LEU A 37 -34.03 1.70 13.34
C LEU A 37 -32.96 0.69 13.79
N GLN A 38 -33.36 -0.49 14.28
CA GLN A 38 -32.44 -1.36 14.98
C GLN A 38 -31.41 -2.10 14.11
N MET A 39 -31.60 -2.32 12.80
CA MET A 39 -30.61 -3.10 12.01
C MET A 39 -30.60 -2.79 10.49
N GLY A 40 -30.92 -1.56 10.08
CA GLY A 40 -30.82 -1.17 8.67
C GLY A 40 -29.37 -1.27 8.16
N ARG A 41 -29.16 -1.86 6.97
CA ARG A 41 -27.85 -1.83 6.30
C ARG A 41 -27.57 -0.40 5.86
N PHE A 42 -26.71 0.29 6.60
CA PHE A 42 -26.18 1.61 6.27
C PHE A 42 -25.01 1.48 5.29
N TRP A 43 -25.01 2.33 4.28
CA TRP A 43 -23.99 2.35 3.25
C TRP A 43 -23.30 3.70 3.22
N LEU A 44 -21.97 3.66 3.24
CA LEU A 44 -21.14 4.84 3.10
C LEU A 44 -21.00 5.19 1.61
N HIS A 45 -21.22 6.46 1.29
CA HIS A 45 -21.05 7.02 -0.04
C HIS A 45 -19.99 8.10 -0.01
N PHE A 46 -18.99 8.01 -0.88
CA PHE A 46 -17.99 9.05 -1.00
C PHE A 46 -18.49 10.15 -1.95
N LEU A 47 -18.04 11.38 -1.67
CA LEU A 47 -18.40 12.56 -2.45
C LEU A 47 -17.27 12.96 -3.40
N CYS A 48 -17.65 13.55 -4.52
CA CYS A 48 -16.72 14.10 -5.50
C CYS A 48 -16.28 15.52 -5.10
N GLU A 49 -14.97 15.76 -5.09
CA GLU A 49 -14.32 17.05 -4.79
C GLU A 49 -14.07 17.88 -6.07
N CYS A 50 -15.03 17.95 -6.98
CA CYS A 50 -14.88 18.76 -8.19
C CYS A 50 -15.14 20.26 -7.88
N GLY A 51 -14.24 21.12 -8.34
CA GLY A 51 -14.44 22.57 -8.31
C GLY A 51 -15.16 23.08 -9.56
N VAL A 52 -15.59 24.35 -9.53
CA VAL A 52 -16.35 25.03 -10.61
C VAL A 52 -15.72 24.93 -11.99
N ASN A 53 -14.40 24.86 -12.05
CA ASN A 53 -13.67 24.92 -13.32
C ASN A 53 -13.89 23.68 -14.20
N CYS A 54 -14.63 22.67 -13.75
CA CYS A 54 -14.88 21.47 -14.54
C CYS A 54 -16.07 21.57 -15.50
N TRP A 55 -16.88 22.63 -15.47
CA TRP A 55 -18.11 22.72 -16.28
C TRP A 55 -18.13 23.87 -17.28
N SER A 56 -17.15 24.79 -17.22
CA SER A 56 -16.99 25.81 -18.24
C SER A 56 -16.37 25.19 -19.49
N VAL A 57 -17.19 24.51 -20.29
CA VAL A 57 -16.90 24.30 -21.71
C VAL A 57 -16.60 25.69 -22.27
N PRO A 58 -15.42 25.93 -22.87
CA PRO A 58 -15.19 27.19 -23.55
C PRO A 58 -16.19 27.23 -24.71
N ALA A 59 -17.26 28.00 -24.54
CA ALA A 59 -18.14 28.35 -25.64
C ALA A 59 -17.21 28.92 -26.72
N GLN A 60 -17.10 28.20 -27.82
CA GLN A 60 -16.29 28.57 -28.96
C GLN A 60 -16.66 30.01 -29.33
N SER A 61 -15.74 30.93 -29.08
CA SER A 61 -15.81 32.30 -29.57
C SER A 61 -15.65 32.25 -31.08
N ALA A 62 -16.74 31.96 -31.78
CA ALA A 62 -16.91 32.35 -33.15
C ALA A 62 -17.04 33.88 -33.18
N SER A 63 -16.19 34.51 -34.00
CA SER A 63 -16.35 35.75 -34.77
C SER A 63 -17.42 36.74 -34.26
N GLU A 64 -17.17 38.00 -33.86
CA GLU A 64 -16.41 39.11 -34.46
C GLU A 64 -17.38 40.31 -34.47
N THR A 65 -16.86 41.52 -34.28
CA THR A 65 -17.47 42.82 -34.68
C THR A 65 -18.83 43.28 -34.09
N GLN A 66 -18.68 44.37 -33.33
CA GLN A 66 -19.52 45.59 -33.32
C GLN A 66 -20.88 45.64 -32.62
N SER A 67 -20.85 46.45 -31.55
CA SER A 67 -21.71 47.62 -31.30
C SER A 67 -23.00 47.43 -30.52
N GLY A 68 -22.96 47.97 -29.29
CA GLY A 68 -23.96 48.90 -28.78
C GLY A 68 -25.31 48.30 -28.42
N ILE A 69 -25.46 47.90 -27.16
CA ILE A 69 -26.55 48.31 -26.25
C ILE A 69 -26.17 47.83 -24.85
N VAL A 70 -26.30 48.73 -23.87
CA VAL A 70 -26.08 48.48 -22.44
C VAL A 70 -27.08 47.45 -21.92
N PRO A 71 -26.67 46.33 -21.31
CA PRO A 71 -27.55 45.58 -20.44
C PRO A 71 -27.43 46.10 -19.01
N THR A 72 -28.56 46.56 -18.52
CA THR A 72 -28.93 46.73 -17.12
C THR A 72 -28.41 45.59 -16.23
N ALA A 73 -28.01 45.97 -15.02
CA ALA A 73 -27.48 45.12 -13.96
C ALA A 73 -28.19 43.75 -13.87
N SER A 74 -27.59 42.74 -14.50
CA SER A 74 -27.90 41.35 -14.23
C SER A 74 -27.46 41.07 -12.80
N LEU A 75 -28.42 40.75 -11.93
CA LEU A 75 -28.18 40.15 -10.62
C LEU A 75 -27.08 39.12 -10.75
N ALA A 76 -25.95 39.35 -10.08
CA ALA A 76 -24.85 38.41 -10.03
C ALA A 76 -25.39 37.10 -9.46
N SER A 77 -25.66 36.13 -10.34
CA SER A 77 -26.01 34.78 -9.92
C SER A 77 -24.85 34.30 -9.04
N ILE A 78 -25.15 33.94 -7.81
CA ILE A 78 -24.18 33.32 -6.89
C ILE A 78 -23.75 32.02 -7.56
N SER A 79 -22.69 32.08 -8.37
CA SER A 79 -22.08 30.92 -8.99
C SER A 79 -21.57 30.06 -7.84
N ALA A 80 -22.32 29.04 -7.46
CA ALA A 80 -22.01 28.16 -6.35
C ALA A 80 -20.63 27.55 -6.61
N LYS A 81 -19.61 28.09 -5.91
CA LYS A 81 -18.22 28.01 -6.36
C LYS A 81 -17.55 26.64 -6.13
N ASN A 82 -18.31 25.63 -5.71
CA ASN A 82 -17.89 24.23 -5.56
C ASN A 82 -19.15 23.34 -5.52
N SER A 83 -19.30 22.41 -6.46
CA SER A 83 -20.39 21.43 -6.43
C SER A 83 -19.86 20.12 -5.86
N ILE A 84 -20.20 19.83 -4.60
CA ILE A 84 -20.01 18.49 -4.04
C ILE A 84 -21.22 17.64 -4.45
N HIS A 85 -20.98 16.46 -4.99
CA HIS A 85 -22.04 15.51 -5.34
C HIS A 85 -21.63 14.06 -5.03
N LEU A 86 -22.63 13.18 -4.95
CA LEU A 86 -22.40 11.74 -4.79
C LEU A 86 -21.73 11.19 -6.05
N ALA A 87 -20.58 10.53 -5.87
CA ALA A 87 -20.02 9.76 -6.97
C ALA A 87 -20.96 8.60 -7.33
N LYS A 88 -21.10 8.30 -8.63
CA LYS A 88 -21.96 7.22 -9.11
C LYS A 88 -21.37 5.86 -8.73
N HIS A 89 -21.64 5.38 -7.53
CA HIS A 89 -21.24 4.05 -7.05
C HIS A 89 -22.27 3.47 -6.07
N GLU A 90 -22.28 2.14 -5.90
CA GLU A 90 -23.28 1.45 -5.05
C GLU A 90 -23.20 1.89 -3.58
N GLY A 91 -21.98 2.20 -3.10
CA GLY A 91 -21.70 2.53 -1.70
C GLY A 91 -20.94 1.39 -1.01
N TYR A 92 -20.56 1.58 0.25
CA TYR A 92 -19.86 0.58 1.05
C TYR A 92 -20.70 0.21 2.24
N GLU A 93 -21.06 -1.07 2.35
CA GLU A 93 -21.76 -1.57 3.52
C GLU A 93 -20.89 -1.39 4.77
N LEU A 94 -21.47 -0.80 5.81
CA LEU A 94 -20.81 -0.65 7.11
C LEU A 94 -20.90 -1.96 7.90
N THR A 95 -19.77 -2.49 8.34
CA THR A 95 -19.69 -3.74 9.14
C THR A 95 -20.12 -3.53 10.58
N GLN A 96 -19.90 -2.34 11.13
CA GLN A 96 -20.24 -1.98 12.51
C GLN A 96 -20.88 -0.57 12.56
N PRO A 97 -22.12 -0.40 12.07
CA PRO A 97 -22.74 0.92 11.94
C PRO A 97 -22.87 1.68 13.27
N ILE A 98 -23.13 0.99 14.39
CA ILE A 98 -23.30 1.62 15.70
C ILE A 98 -22.00 2.31 16.13
N LYS A 99 -20.91 1.54 16.19
CA LYS A 99 -19.56 2.04 16.53
C LYS A 99 -19.05 3.10 15.56
N PHE A 100 -19.42 2.98 14.28
CA PHE A 100 -19.10 3.99 13.29
C PHE A 100 -19.76 5.33 13.66
N PHE A 101 -21.07 5.32 13.95
CA PHE A 101 -21.76 6.55 14.33
C PHE A 101 -21.29 7.11 15.66
N ASP A 102 -20.88 6.28 16.63
CA ASP A 102 -20.28 6.76 17.89
C ASP A 102 -18.99 7.58 17.66
N LEU A 103 -18.33 7.41 16.50
CA LEU A 103 -17.11 8.13 16.15
C LEU A 103 -17.32 9.26 15.14
N TYR A 104 -18.32 9.15 14.26
CA TYR A 104 -18.45 10.01 13.07
C TYR A 104 -19.83 10.66 12.90
N ASP A 105 -20.76 10.53 13.86
CA ASP A 105 -22.12 11.07 13.73
C ASP A 105 -22.18 12.58 13.44
N LEU A 106 -21.45 13.40 14.19
CA LEU A 106 -21.39 14.86 14.00
C LEU A 106 -20.81 15.22 12.62
N TYR A 107 -19.72 14.56 12.23
CA TYR A 107 -19.10 14.73 10.92
C TYR A 107 -20.09 14.38 9.79
N VAL A 108 -20.74 13.20 9.87
CA VAL A 108 -21.68 12.74 8.85
C VAL A 108 -22.90 13.67 8.78
N LEU A 109 -23.40 14.16 9.92
CA LEU A 109 -24.49 15.14 9.97
C LEU A 109 -24.09 16.44 9.26
N GLY A 110 -22.89 16.96 9.53
CA GLY A 110 -22.34 18.13 8.83
C GLY A 110 -22.27 17.92 7.32
N MET A 111 -21.72 16.79 6.88
CA MET A 111 -21.61 16.43 5.46
C MET A 111 -22.97 16.24 4.78
N LEU A 112 -23.95 15.64 5.45
CA LEU A 112 -25.32 15.50 4.94
C LEU A 112 -26.01 16.86 4.78
N LYS A 113 -25.84 17.79 5.73
CA LYS A 113 -26.37 19.16 5.62
C LYS A 113 -25.76 19.88 4.42
N ILE A 114 -24.44 19.76 4.22
CA ILE A 114 -23.73 20.29 3.05
C ILE A 114 -24.28 19.68 1.76
N LEU A 115 -24.38 18.35 1.68
CA LEU A 115 -24.89 17.64 0.51
C LEU A 115 -26.33 18.04 0.19
N ARG A 116 -27.21 18.17 1.21
CA ARG A 116 -28.60 18.64 1.05
C ARG A 116 -28.64 20.01 0.39
N HIS A 117 -27.80 20.94 0.85
CA HIS A 117 -27.71 22.27 0.28
C HIS A 117 -27.23 22.23 -1.18
N CYS A 118 -26.18 21.46 -1.49
CA CYS A 118 -25.70 21.28 -2.85
C CYS A 118 -26.77 20.68 -3.79
N LEU A 119 -27.53 19.69 -3.31
CA LEU A 119 -28.62 19.08 -4.07
C LEU A 119 -29.76 20.07 -4.32
N ALA A 120 -30.14 20.88 -3.32
CA ALA A 120 -31.18 21.89 -3.45
C ALA A 120 -30.80 23.00 -4.45
N VAL A 121 -29.53 23.43 -4.45
CA VAL A 121 -29.04 24.39 -5.45
C VAL A 121 -29.09 23.79 -6.85
N ALA A 122 -28.68 22.52 -7.01
CA ALA A 122 -28.68 21.83 -8.31
C ALA A 122 -30.10 21.63 -8.88
N THR A 123 -31.11 21.38 -8.04
CA THR A 123 -32.50 21.22 -8.51
C THR A 123 -33.10 22.54 -9.00
N VAL A 124 -32.78 23.66 -8.34
CA VAL A 124 -33.20 25.00 -8.76
C VAL A 124 -32.56 25.38 -10.10
N THR A 125 -31.25 25.16 -10.25
CA THR A 125 -30.54 25.51 -11.50
C THR A 125 -30.94 24.62 -12.68
N ALA A 126 -31.13 23.31 -12.46
CA ALA A 126 -31.61 22.40 -13.49
C ALA A 126 -33.02 22.78 -14.00
N SER A 127 -33.90 23.23 -13.10
CA SER A 127 -35.25 23.66 -13.45
C SER A 127 -35.26 24.96 -14.27
N ALA A 128 -34.34 25.88 -13.97
CA ALA A 128 -34.17 27.11 -14.75
C ALA A 128 -33.61 26.84 -16.16
N ALA A 129 -32.65 25.91 -16.29
CA ALA A 129 -32.09 25.53 -17.59
C ALA A 129 -33.09 24.77 -18.48
N ALA A 130 -33.95 23.94 -17.89
CA ALA A 130 -34.96 23.16 -18.61
C ALA A 130 -36.10 24.02 -19.21
N LEU A 131 -36.33 25.24 -18.69
CA LEU A 131 -37.29 26.18 -19.29
C LEU A 131 -36.83 26.74 -20.64
N VAL A 132 -35.55 26.56 -21.00
CA VAL A 132 -34.95 27.12 -22.21
C VAL A 132 -34.85 26.08 -23.34
N ASP A 133 -34.89 24.77 -23.05
CA ASP A 133 -34.64 23.72 -24.04
C ASP A 133 -35.71 22.60 -24.00
N ASN A 134 -36.68 22.67 -24.91
CA ASN A 134 -37.88 21.80 -24.94
C ASN A 134 -37.62 20.35 -25.40
N SER A 135 -36.38 19.97 -25.75
CA SER A 135 -36.07 18.67 -26.39
C SER A 135 -35.63 17.54 -25.44
N VAL A 136 -35.55 17.75 -24.11
CA VAL A 136 -34.87 16.82 -23.16
C VAL A 136 -35.81 16.16 -22.14
N LYS A 137 -37.11 16.06 -22.42
CA LYS A 137 -38.13 15.68 -21.43
C LYS A 137 -38.00 14.25 -20.86
N ASN A 138 -37.66 13.26 -21.69
CA ASN A 138 -37.65 11.84 -21.28
C ASN A 138 -36.39 11.39 -20.53
N ILE A 139 -35.24 12.08 -20.71
CA ILE A 139 -34.00 11.79 -19.95
C ILE A 139 -34.07 12.43 -18.55
N MET A 140 -34.83 13.53 -18.42
CA MET A 140 -35.00 14.25 -17.17
C MET A 140 -35.86 13.52 -16.13
N ASP A 141 -36.89 12.79 -16.52
CA ASP A 141 -37.77 12.09 -15.56
C ASP A 141 -37.03 10.99 -14.78
N GLY A 142 -36.10 10.27 -15.43
CA GLY A 142 -35.22 9.31 -14.76
C GLY A 142 -34.19 9.98 -13.83
N GLY A 143 -33.71 11.18 -14.18
CA GLY A 143 -32.80 11.95 -13.33
C GLY A 143 -33.50 12.56 -12.12
N ARG A 144 -34.71 13.10 -12.31
CA ARG A 144 -35.52 13.76 -11.28
C ARG A 144 -35.92 12.78 -10.17
N THR A 145 -36.40 11.59 -10.54
CA THR A 145 -36.75 10.53 -9.58
C THR A 145 -35.56 10.07 -8.74
N MET A 146 -34.35 10.03 -9.31
CA MET A 146 -33.13 9.68 -8.58
C MET A 146 -32.69 10.79 -7.62
N THR A 147 -32.75 12.06 -8.05
CA THR A 147 -32.39 13.21 -7.21
C THR A 147 -33.37 13.39 -6.04
N GLU A 148 -34.67 13.22 -6.28
CA GLU A 148 -35.71 13.29 -5.24
C GLU A 148 -35.55 12.17 -4.21
N SER A 149 -35.35 10.92 -4.66
CA SER A 149 -35.08 9.80 -3.75
C SER A 149 -33.82 10.02 -2.91
N THR A 150 -32.78 10.60 -3.50
CA THR A 150 -31.53 10.92 -2.79
C THR A 150 -31.74 12.05 -1.78
N MET A 151 -32.49 13.08 -2.15
CA MET A 151 -32.79 14.21 -1.27
C MET A 151 -33.62 13.77 -0.06
N GLN A 152 -34.60 12.88 -0.27
CA GLN A 152 -35.38 12.28 0.81
C GLN A 152 -34.48 11.44 1.74
N ALA A 153 -33.61 10.60 1.18
CA ALA A 153 -32.66 9.81 1.95
C ALA A 153 -31.75 10.66 2.85
N VAL A 154 -31.24 11.75 2.29
CA VAL A 154 -30.40 12.71 3.01
C VAL A 154 -31.21 13.36 4.14
N HIS A 155 -32.45 13.77 3.88
CA HIS A 155 -33.33 14.34 4.89
C HIS A 155 -33.63 13.36 6.03
N ASP A 156 -34.03 12.13 5.71
CA ASP A 156 -34.36 11.10 6.70
C ASP A 156 -33.15 10.75 7.57
N THR A 157 -31.96 10.72 6.98
CA THR A 157 -30.72 10.44 7.72
C THR A 157 -30.33 11.60 8.63
N ILE A 158 -30.54 12.86 8.20
CA ILE A 158 -30.33 14.03 9.05
C ILE A 158 -31.24 13.96 10.28
N GLU A 159 -32.53 13.67 10.09
CA GLU A 159 -33.50 13.59 11.19
C GLU A 159 -33.21 12.40 12.12
N PHE A 160 -32.72 11.28 11.58
CA PHE A 160 -32.23 10.16 12.40
C PHE A 160 -31.04 10.56 13.28
N LEU A 161 -30.03 11.21 12.71
CA LEU A 161 -28.83 11.60 13.46
C LEU A 161 -29.11 12.65 14.52
N LYS A 162 -30.00 13.61 14.25
CA LYS A 162 -30.45 14.58 15.26
C LYS A 162 -31.07 13.89 16.47
N ARG A 163 -32.08 13.04 16.24
CA ARG A 163 -32.74 12.29 17.33
C ARG A 163 -31.75 11.48 18.15
N ARG A 164 -30.80 10.80 17.51
CA ARG A 164 -29.77 10.04 18.21
C ARG A 164 -28.88 10.93 19.09
N LEU A 165 -28.51 12.11 18.61
CA LEU A 165 -27.71 13.07 19.38
C LEU A 165 -28.50 13.61 20.58
N ASP A 166 -29.79 13.90 20.39
CA ASP A 166 -30.70 14.36 21.46
C ASP A 166 -30.89 13.28 22.54
N ASP A 167 -31.10 12.02 22.12
CA ASP A 167 -31.24 10.87 23.04
C ASP A 167 -29.96 10.64 23.87
N ASN A 168 -28.79 10.84 23.27
CA ASN A 168 -27.50 10.69 23.95
C ASN A 168 -27.23 11.83 24.95
N ALA A 169 -27.70 13.04 24.65
CA ALA A 169 -27.57 14.19 25.56
C ALA A 169 -28.36 13.98 26.86
N GLY A 170 -29.53 13.32 26.78
CA GLY A 170 -30.39 13.03 27.94
C GLY A 170 -29.83 11.98 28.93
N HIS A 171 -28.79 11.21 28.56
CA HIS A 171 -28.25 10.15 29.41
C HIS A 171 -26.92 10.47 30.11
N ASN A 172 -26.24 11.57 29.76
CA ASN A 172 -24.88 11.89 30.22
C ASN A 172 -24.78 13.10 31.17
N GLU A 173 -25.86 13.48 31.87
CA GLU A 173 -25.87 14.61 32.83
C GLU A 173 -24.95 14.45 34.07
N SER A 174 -24.19 13.36 34.22
CA SER A 174 -23.36 13.11 35.43
C SER A 174 -21.83 13.22 35.26
N ALA A 175 -21.31 13.55 34.08
CA ALA A 175 -19.87 13.80 33.91
C ALA A 175 -19.64 15.04 33.02
N GLY A 176 -19.43 16.19 33.66
CA GLY A 176 -19.49 17.50 33.03
C GLY A 176 -18.35 17.86 32.07
N ALA A 177 -18.72 18.62 31.03
CA ALA A 177 -18.12 19.90 30.66
C ALA A 177 -19.11 20.64 29.74
N ALA A 178 -19.35 21.91 30.05
CA ALA A 178 -20.41 22.73 29.50
C ALA A 178 -20.31 22.97 27.98
N LEU A 179 -21.40 22.72 27.26
CA LEU A 179 -21.78 23.39 26.03
C LEU A 179 -23.27 23.69 26.13
N HIS A 180 -23.58 24.84 26.71
CA HIS A 180 -24.94 25.32 26.90
C HIS A 180 -25.33 26.08 25.62
N CYS A 181 -25.99 25.41 24.68
CA CYS A 181 -26.64 26.07 23.55
C CYS A 181 -28.04 26.51 24.01
N GLN A 182 -28.25 27.82 24.02
CA GLN A 182 -29.50 28.48 24.36
C GLN A 182 -30.33 28.59 23.07
N GLU A 183 -31.53 28.01 23.06
CA GLU A 183 -32.46 28.07 21.91
C GLU A 183 -32.90 29.51 21.62
N GLY A 184 -32.15 30.20 20.76
CA GLY A 184 -32.57 31.41 20.07
C GLY A 184 -32.92 31.05 18.63
N ASP A 185 -34.12 31.41 18.18
CA ASP A 185 -34.75 31.08 16.89
C ASP A 185 -34.10 31.80 15.68
N GLY A 186 -32.77 31.91 15.65
CA GLY A 186 -32.01 32.63 14.64
C GLY A 186 -30.78 31.87 14.18
N ASP A 187 -30.87 31.23 13.01
CA ASP A 187 -29.77 30.74 12.16
C ASP A 187 -28.55 30.11 12.88
N ASP A 188 -28.82 29.24 13.86
CA ASP A 188 -27.82 28.52 14.68
C ASP A 188 -27.17 27.33 13.92
N SER A 189 -27.03 27.47 12.61
CA SER A 189 -26.31 26.51 11.76
C SER A 189 -24.79 26.73 11.77
N SER A 190 -24.33 27.73 12.54
CA SER A 190 -22.96 28.24 12.53
C SER A 190 -21.99 27.43 13.38
N ASP A 191 -22.37 27.08 14.61
CA ASP A 191 -21.39 26.68 15.63
C ASP A 191 -21.11 25.17 15.65
N MET A 192 -22.06 24.32 15.23
CA MET A 192 -21.84 22.85 15.18
C MET A 192 -20.76 22.39 14.19
N ILE A 193 -20.42 23.20 13.19
CA ILE A 193 -19.42 22.82 12.18
C ILE A 193 -18.00 23.24 12.61
N GLU A 194 -17.85 24.24 13.49
CA GLU A 194 -16.55 24.60 14.05
C GLU A 194 -16.03 23.56 15.05
N SER A 195 -16.92 22.84 15.73
CA SER A 195 -16.56 21.67 16.56
C SER A 195 -16.31 20.40 15.75
N SER A 196 -16.70 20.39 14.47
CA SER A 196 -16.44 19.28 13.54
C SER A 196 -15.02 19.43 12.95
N ALA A 197 -14.01 19.14 13.77
CA ALA A 197 -12.63 19.13 13.33
C ALA A 197 -12.47 18.35 12.00
N ALA A 198 -11.66 18.89 11.11
CA ALA A 198 -11.17 18.20 9.93
C ALA A 198 -10.79 16.76 10.27
N LEU A 199 -11.34 15.75 9.59
CA LEU A 199 -10.92 14.38 9.84
C LEU A 199 -9.41 14.26 9.62
N GLU A 200 -8.64 13.96 10.65
CA GLU A 200 -7.20 13.81 10.51
C GLU A 200 -6.86 12.54 9.71
N GLY A 201 -5.66 12.48 9.13
CA GLY A 201 -5.23 11.31 8.35
C GLY A 201 -5.30 9.99 9.14
N ALA A 202 -5.17 10.04 10.48
CA ALA A 202 -5.35 8.89 11.34
C ALA A 202 -6.80 8.40 11.43
N GLU A 203 -7.76 9.33 11.44
CA GLU A 203 -9.19 9.02 11.48
C GLU A 203 -9.70 8.47 10.15
N LEU A 204 -9.17 8.99 9.03
CA LEU A 204 -9.42 8.41 7.71
C LEU A 204 -8.86 6.99 7.59
N ARG A 205 -7.70 6.68 8.21
CA ARG A 205 -7.20 5.30 8.26
C ARG A 205 -8.12 4.37 9.06
N ARG A 206 -8.77 4.87 10.12
CA ARG A 206 -9.76 4.10 10.90
C ARG A 206 -11.03 3.82 10.12
N LEU A 207 -11.40 4.67 9.16
CA LEU A 207 -12.57 4.48 8.30
C LEU A 207 -12.55 3.12 7.58
N ASP A 208 -11.38 2.66 7.12
CA ASP A 208 -11.21 1.37 6.40
C ASP A 208 -11.66 0.15 7.24
N LEU A 209 -11.65 0.26 8.57
CA LEU A 209 -12.07 -0.81 9.48
C LEU A 209 -13.59 -1.04 9.45
N PHE A 210 -14.36 0.00 9.10
CA PHE A 210 -15.82 -0.06 9.05
C PHE A 210 -16.36 -0.47 7.69
N LEU A 211 -15.55 -0.40 6.63
CA LEU A 211 -15.99 -0.69 5.27
C LEU A 211 -15.91 -2.19 4.96
N ARG A 212 -17.02 -2.79 4.52
CA ARG A 212 -17.00 -4.17 4.03
C ARG A 212 -16.27 -4.22 2.68
N LYS A 213 -15.10 -4.86 2.67
CA LYS A 213 -14.27 -5.04 1.45
C LYS A 213 -14.94 -6.03 0.51
N LYS A 214 -15.72 -5.53 -0.46
CA LYS A 214 -16.42 -6.37 -1.46
C LYS A 214 -15.45 -6.93 -2.51
N ASN A 215 -14.30 -6.27 -2.76
CA ASN A 215 -13.30 -6.66 -3.77
C ASN A 215 -11.86 -6.52 -3.24
N GLU A 216 -10.99 -7.47 -3.60
CA GLU A 216 -9.56 -7.49 -3.22
C GLU A 216 -8.77 -6.24 -3.71
N GLY A 217 -9.29 -5.53 -4.72
CA GLY A 217 -8.64 -4.36 -5.32
C GLY A 217 -8.84 -3.01 -4.63
N LYS A 218 -9.57 -2.92 -3.49
CA LYS A 218 -9.85 -1.64 -2.79
C LYS A 218 -10.35 -0.51 -3.70
N ILE A 219 -11.07 -0.82 -4.77
CA ILE A 219 -11.52 0.18 -5.75
C ILE A 219 -12.52 1.10 -5.06
N LEU A 220 -12.16 2.37 -4.90
CA LEU A 220 -12.95 3.38 -4.18
C LEU A 220 -14.12 3.92 -5.00
N GLY A 221 -14.90 3.04 -5.63
CA GLY A 221 -16.24 3.34 -6.14
C GLY A 221 -16.25 4.50 -7.12
N ASN A 222 -15.78 4.29 -8.35
CA ASN A 222 -15.77 5.29 -9.42
C ASN A 222 -15.20 6.67 -9.04
N LEU A 223 -14.47 6.79 -7.92
CA LEU A 223 -13.66 7.95 -7.60
C LEU A 223 -12.23 7.70 -8.06
N TYR A 224 -11.63 8.79 -8.48
CA TYR A 224 -10.28 8.84 -9.03
C TYR A 224 -9.54 9.94 -8.32
N ARG A 225 -8.31 9.60 -7.97
CA ARG A 225 -7.42 10.54 -7.32
C ARG A 225 -6.78 11.45 -8.36
N ILE A 226 -6.78 12.74 -8.09
CA ILE A 226 -6.12 13.75 -8.92
C ILE A 226 -5.23 14.61 -8.04
N THR A 227 -4.13 15.10 -8.61
CA THR A 227 -3.25 16.06 -7.96
C THR A 227 -3.46 17.42 -8.61
N THR A 228 -3.77 18.44 -7.82
CA THR A 228 -3.88 19.81 -8.32
C THR A 228 -2.50 20.37 -8.64
N GLU A 229 -2.43 21.50 -9.36
CA GLU A 229 -1.17 22.19 -9.66
C GLU A 229 -0.38 22.59 -8.39
N MET A 230 -1.08 22.78 -7.27
CA MET A 230 -0.47 23.06 -5.96
C MET A 230 0.04 21.79 -5.24
N GLY A 231 -0.08 20.61 -5.86
CA GLY A 231 0.31 19.33 -5.26
C GLY A 231 -0.74 18.72 -4.32
N HIS A 232 -1.95 19.29 -4.24
CA HIS A 232 -2.99 18.79 -3.35
C HIS A 232 -3.72 17.61 -3.96
N VAL A 233 -4.01 16.59 -3.15
CA VAL A 233 -4.82 15.45 -3.58
C VAL A 233 -6.31 15.77 -3.49
N LYS A 234 -7.05 15.47 -4.54
CA LYS A 234 -8.53 15.48 -4.57
C LYS A 234 -9.05 14.15 -5.10
N TRP A 235 -10.25 13.78 -4.66
CA TRP A 235 -10.97 12.63 -5.20
C TRP A 235 -12.15 13.10 -6.05
N VAL A 236 -12.14 12.78 -7.33
CA VAL A 236 -13.18 13.19 -8.27
C VAL A 236 -13.88 11.98 -8.89
N SER A 237 -15.16 12.11 -9.17
CA SER A 237 -15.93 11.06 -9.85
C SER A 237 -15.34 10.76 -11.23
N LEU A 238 -15.55 9.55 -11.74
CA LEU A 238 -15.12 9.10 -13.06
C LEU A 238 -15.44 10.11 -14.17
N ASN A 239 -16.64 10.70 -14.13
CA ASN A 239 -17.06 11.68 -15.13
C ASN A 239 -16.20 12.94 -15.08
N HIS A 240 -15.87 13.43 -13.89
CA HIS A 240 -15.00 14.59 -13.71
C HIS A 240 -13.54 14.25 -14.02
N TYR A 241 -13.05 13.09 -13.60
CA TYR A 241 -11.73 12.61 -14.00
C TYR A 241 -11.61 12.57 -15.53
N ARG A 242 -12.62 11.99 -16.18
CA ARG A 242 -12.73 11.97 -17.62
C ARG A 242 -12.78 13.38 -18.18
N HIS A 243 -13.58 14.30 -17.65
CA HIS A 243 -13.60 15.67 -18.15
C HIS A 243 -12.24 16.38 -18.03
N ILE A 244 -11.59 16.26 -16.87
CA ILE A 244 -10.30 16.91 -16.59
C ILE A 244 -9.20 16.37 -17.52
N TYR A 245 -9.23 15.09 -17.87
CA TYR A 245 -8.14 14.47 -18.64
C TYR A 245 -8.50 14.05 -20.08
N ARG A 246 -9.78 13.96 -20.48
CA ARG A 246 -10.21 13.45 -21.80
C ARG A 246 -10.16 14.47 -22.93
N GLU A 247 -9.88 15.74 -22.70
CA GLU A 247 -9.70 16.67 -23.83
C GLU A 247 -8.34 16.47 -24.51
N ASN A 248 -8.12 15.27 -25.08
CA ASN A 248 -7.13 14.75 -26.03
C ASN A 248 -5.73 14.24 -25.57
N PRO A 249 -4.87 14.96 -24.83
CA PRO A 249 -3.50 14.51 -24.55
C PRO A 249 -3.41 13.23 -23.74
N MET A 250 -4.20 13.11 -22.65
CA MET A 250 -4.12 11.92 -21.81
C MET A 250 -4.60 10.69 -22.58
N THR A 251 -5.70 10.76 -23.33
CA THR A 251 -6.20 9.62 -24.11
C THR A 251 -5.14 9.08 -25.07
N SER A 252 -4.43 9.96 -25.77
CA SER A 252 -3.33 9.56 -26.66
C SER A 252 -2.17 8.90 -25.89
N PHE A 253 -1.86 9.42 -24.70
CA PHE A 253 -0.85 8.84 -23.83
C PHE A 253 -1.26 7.47 -23.27
N LEU A 254 -2.50 7.31 -22.78
CA LEU A 254 -3.03 6.03 -22.29
C LEU A 254 -3.04 4.98 -23.41
N GLN A 255 -3.46 5.37 -24.61
CA GLN A 255 -3.42 4.50 -25.78
C GLN A 255 -1.98 4.07 -26.11
N SER A 256 -0.99 4.99 -26.00
CA SER A 256 0.42 4.64 -26.17
C SER A 256 0.88 3.62 -25.11
N VAL A 257 0.43 3.74 -23.86
CA VAL A 257 0.74 2.75 -22.81
C VAL A 257 0.14 1.37 -23.15
N GLU A 258 -1.13 1.32 -23.54
CA GLU A 258 -1.83 0.08 -23.90
C GLU A 258 -1.21 -0.60 -25.12
N ILE A 259 -0.85 0.17 -26.17
CA ILE A 259 -0.18 -0.35 -27.38
C ILE A 259 1.16 -1.02 -27.03
N ASN A 260 1.84 -0.56 -25.99
CA ASN A 260 3.10 -1.12 -25.51
C ASN A 260 2.89 -2.18 -24.41
N GLY A 261 1.69 -2.76 -24.31
CA GLY A 261 1.37 -3.82 -23.34
C GLY A 261 1.40 -3.35 -21.88
N GLY A 262 1.35 -2.04 -21.66
CA GLY A 262 1.30 -1.47 -20.33
C GLY A 262 -0.12 -1.53 -19.73
N SER A 263 -0.16 -1.50 -18.41
CA SER A 263 -1.40 -1.43 -17.63
C SER A 263 -1.44 -0.13 -16.83
N ILE A 264 -2.65 0.40 -16.64
CA ILE A 264 -2.87 1.65 -15.94
C ILE A 264 -3.87 1.38 -14.82
N ASP A 265 -3.51 1.79 -13.62
CA ASP A 265 -4.45 1.94 -12.52
C ASP A 265 -4.75 3.44 -12.39
N PRO A 266 -5.87 3.93 -12.97
CA PRO A 266 -6.15 5.35 -12.97
C PRO A 266 -6.58 5.85 -11.59
N GLN A 267 -6.97 4.97 -10.67
CA GLN A 267 -7.34 5.37 -9.31
C GLN A 267 -6.11 5.72 -8.47
N LEU A 268 -5.05 4.93 -8.64
CA LEU A 268 -3.76 5.17 -7.99
C LEU A 268 -2.84 6.07 -8.81
N GLY A 269 -3.22 6.46 -10.03
CA GLY A 269 -2.34 7.16 -10.95
C GLY A 269 -1.06 6.37 -11.21
N LYS A 270 -1.17 5.03 -11.27
CA LYS A 270 -0.04 4.11 -11.41
C LYS A 270 0.01 3.55 -12.83
N ILE A 271 1.19 3.58 -13.43
CA ILE A 271 1.48 2.95 -14.72
C ILE A 271 2.50 1.84 -14.53
N THR A 272 2.24 0.69 -15.14
CA THR A 272 3.21 -0.38 -15.32
C THR A 272 3.39 -0.61 -16.81
N ILE A 273 4.60 -0.47 -17.34
CA ILE A 273 4.86 -0.57 -18.78
C ILE A 273 6.22 -1.23 -19.06
N ALA A 274 6.27 -2.09 -20.08
CA ALA A 274 7.51 -2.61 -20.65
C ALA A 274 7.77 -1.90 -21.98
N LEU A 275 8.83 -1.10 -22.04
CA LEU A 275 9.23 -0.40 -23.24
C LEU A 275 10.23 -1.30 -23.96
N ASN A 276 10.05 -1.55 -25.26
CA ASN A 276 10.86 -2.51 -26.03
C ASN A 276 11.84 -1.87 -27.01
N SER A 277 11.91 -0.53 -27.05
CA SER A 277 12.87 0.20 -27.91
C SER A 277 13.14 1.61 -27.41
N SER A 278 14.30 2.16 -27.80
CA SER A 278 14.68 3.55 -27.51
C SER A 278 13.69 4.56 -28.10
N ALA A 279 13.11 4.29 -29.27
CA ALA A 279 12.14 5.19 -29.91
C ALA A 279 10.84 5.29 -29.12
N VAL A 280 10.28 4.14 -28.74
CA VAL A 280 9.07 4.05 -27.90
C VAL A 280 9.30 4.72 -26.55
N ALA A 281 10.44 4.47 -25.93
CA ALA A 281 10.78 5.09 -24.64
C ALA A 281 10.89 6.61 -24.72
N LYS A 282 11.52 7.14 -25.78
CA LYS A 282 11.61 8.59 -25.99
C LYS A 282 10.22 9.22 -26.14
N ASP A 283 9.34 8.63 -26.95
CA ASP A 283 7.98 9.12 -27.13
C ASP A 283 7.22 9.10 -25.79
N PHE A 284 7.26 7.98 -25.07
CA PHE A 284 6.63 7.82 -23.77
C PHE A 284 7.10 8.89 -22.76
N PHE A 285 8.41 9.00 -22.53
CA PHE A 285 8.95 9.97 -21.57
C PHE A 285 8.75 11.42 -22.02
N TYR A 286 8.72 11.71 -23.32
CA TYR A 286 8.42 13.05 -23.81
C TYR A 286 6.97 13.48 -23.49
N ARG A 287 6.03 12.55 -23.62
CA ARG A 287 4.60 12.79 -23.33
C ARG A 287 4.31 12.81 -21.84
N LEU A 288 5.02 12.03 -21.03
CA LEU A 288 4.77 11.87 -19.59
C LEU A 288 4.51 13.19 -18.84
N PRO A 289 5.40 14.20 -18.83
CA PRO A 289 5.16 15.44 -18.08
C PRO A 289 4.05 16.32 -18.69
N LYS A 290 3.78 16.21 -19.99
CA LYS A 290 2.85 17.10 -20.72
C LYS A 290 1.41 16.56 -20.78
N GLN A 291 1.28 15.26 -20.92
CA GLN A 291 0.02 14.60 -21.24
C GLN A 291 -0.51 13.76 -20.07
N ALA A 292 0.34 13.45 -19.09
CA ALA A 292 0.02 12.55 -18.00
C ALA A 292 0.32 13.13 -16.59
N PRO A 293 -0.12 14.37 -16.28
CA PRO A 293 0.16 14.99 -14.98
C PRO A 293 -0.51 14.28 -13.79
N ALA A 294 -1.49 13.42 -14.04
CA ALA A 294 -2.16 12.59 -13.03
C ALA A 294 -1.33 11.38 -12.58
N VAL A 295 -0.28 11.02 -13.32
CA VAL A 295 0.55 9.86 -13.00
C VAL A 295 1.47 10.23 -11.85
N ILE A 296 1.35 9.47 -10.76
CA ILE A 296 2.16 9.65 -9.54
C ILE A 296 3.09 8.47 -9.29
N SER A 297 2.77 7.29 -9.84
CA SER A 297 3.58 6.08 -9.70
C SER A 297 3.89 5.48 -11.07
N LEU A 298 5.15 5.18 -11.33
CA LEU A 298 5.62 4.62 -12.58
C LEU A 298 6.52 3.41 -12.31
N ARG A 299 6.06 2.23 -12.74
CA ARG A 299 6.89 1.04 -12.90
C ARG A 299 7.21 0.88 -14.37
N VAL A 300 8.48 0.94 -14.73
CA VAL A 300 8.91 0.83 -16.13
C VAL A 300 10.01 -0.20 -16.26
N THR A 301 9.86 -1.08 -17.25
CA THR A 301 10.85 -2.08 -17.64
C THR A 301 11.49 -1.67 -18.95
N LEU A 302 12.83 -1.57 -18.98
CA LEU A 302 13.60 -1.23 -20.17
C LEU A 302 14.07 -2.48 -20.90
N ASN A 303 13.19 -3.09 -21.69
CA ASN A 303 13.44 -4.33 -22.43
C ASN A 303 14.11 -4.08 -23.80
N TRP A 304 15.23 -3.34 -23.80
CA TRP A 304 16.10 -3.18 -24.97
C TRP A 304 17.51 -2.78 -24.53
N SER A 305 18.47 -2.82 -25.45
CA SER A 305 19.81 -2.28 -25.19
C SER A 305 19.79 -0.75 -25.21
N PHE A 306 19.74 -0.13 -24.02
CA PHE A 306 19.76 1.32 -23.85
C PHE A 306 21.18 1.86 -23.59
N GLY A 307 21.41 3.14 -23.90
CA GLY A 307 22.65 3.86 -23.58
C GLY A 307 22.49 4.87 -22.45
N ALA A 308 23.59 5.50 -22.02
CA ALA A 308 23.55 6.57 -21.01
C ALA A 308 22.64 7.75 -21.45
N ALA A 309 22.62 8.09 -22.74
CA ALA A 309 21.78 9.15 -23.28
C ALA A 309 20.26 8.86 -23.17
N ASP A 310 19.86 7.60 -23.15
CA ASP A 310 18.45 7.22 -22.93
C ASP A 310 18.06 7.47 -21.47
N LEU A 311 18.94 7.09 -20.52
CA LEU A 311 18.73 7.34 -19.09
C LEU A 311 18.72 8.83 -18.76
N VAL A 312 19.59 9.63 -19.38
CA VAL A 312 19.58 11.10 -19.23
C VAL A 312 18.22 11.68 -19.60
N ARG A 313 17.67 11.28 -20.75
CA ARG A 313 16.35 11.74 -21.19
C ARG A 313 15.24 11.29 -20.26
N MET A 314 15.28 10.02 -19.84
CA MET A 314 14.31 9.48 -18.90
C MET A 314 14.31 10.29 -17.60
N VAL A 315 15.46 10.46 -16.96
CA VAL A 315 15.59 11.13 -15.66
C VAL A 315 15.20 12.62 -15.76
N ASP A 316 15.56 13.30 -16.85
CA ASP A 316 15.12 14.67 -17.13
C ASP A 316 13.58 14.77 -17.16
N LYS A 317 12.94 13.86 -17.91
CA LYS A 317 11.48 13.88 -18.09
C LYS A 317 10.72 13.40 -16.87
N VAL A 318 11.26 12.45 -16.11
CA VAL A 318 10.72 12.04 -14.80
C VAL A 318 10.80 13.21 -13.82
N SER A 319 11.92 13.93 -13.77
CA SER A 319 12.09 15.09 -12.88
C SER A 319 11.12 16.24 -13.20
N GLN A 320 10.73 16.40 -14.48
CA GLN A 320 9.72 17.37 -14.91
C GLN A 320 8.28 16.93 -14.62
N SER A 321 8.05 15.64 -14.38
CA SER A 321 6.71 15.07 -14.16
C SER A 321 6.26 15.16 -12.69
N ASN A 322 5.09 14.59 -12.37
CA ASN A 322 4.53 14.50 -11.01
C ASN A 322 4.77 13.13 -10.35
N ILE A 323 5.78 12.39 -10.84
CA ILE A 323 6.11 11.07 -10.30
C ILE A 323 6.72 11.22 -8.90
N HIS A 324 6.11 10.52 -7.94
CA HIS A 324 6.57 10.39 -6.56
C HIS A 324 7.17 9.00 -6.31
N ASP A 325 6.63 7.97 -6.98
CA ASP A 325 7.06 6.58 -6.83
C ASP A 325 7.57 6.05 -8.18
N ILE A 326 8.86 5.76 -8.27
CA ILE A 326 9.44 5.21 -9.49
C ILE A 326 10.10 3.85 -9.22
N GLU A 327 9.77 2.88 -10.06
CA GLU A 327 10.41 1.57 -10.10
C GLU A 327 10.96 1.33 -11.50
N LEU A 328 12.27 1.13 -11.56
CA LEU A 328 13.04 0.94 -12.78
C LEU A 328 13.57 -0.47 -12.83
N ASP A 329 13.05 -1.25 -13.77
CA ASP A 329 13.59 -2.56 -14.13
C ASP A 329 14.47 -2.39 -15.37
N LEU A 330 15.77 -2.58 -15.19
CA LEU A 330 16.75 -2.38 -16.24
C LEU A 330 17.06 -3.65 -17.03
N GLN A 331 16.53 -4.81 -16.60
CA GLN A 331 16.80 -6.13 -17.20
C GLN A 331 18.28 -6.44 -17.47
N GLU A 332 19.19 -5.84 -16.71
CA GLU A 332 20.63 -6.05 -16.84
C GLU A 332 21.08 -7.12 -15.83
N TYR A 333 20.83 -8.37 -16.19
CA TYR A 333 21.32 -9.52 -15.43
C TYR A 333 22.85 -9.67 -15.55
N GLU A 334 23.49 -10.16 -14.50
CA GLU A 334 24.95 -10.25 -14.38
C GLU A 334 25.63 -11.01 -15.55
N TYR A 335 24.96 -12.03 -16.09
CA TYR A 335 25.47 -12.84 -17.20
C TYR A 335 25.45 -12.12 -18.55
N SER A 336 24.69 -11.03 -18.68
CA SER A 336 24.55 -10.29 -19.93
C SER A 336 25.65 -9.25 -20.16
N THR A 337 26.39 -8.86 -19.10
CA THR A 337 27.38 -7.79 -19.21
C THR A 337 28.71 -8.31 -19.75
N SER A 338 29.16 -7.73 -20.87
CA SER A 338 30.46 -8.05 -21.46
C SER A 338 31.59 -7.75 -20.47
N VAL A 339 32.68 -8.53 -20.51
CA VAL A 339 33.89 -8.33 -19.70
C VAL A 339 34.39 -6.88 -19.81
N PHE A 340 34.28 -6.27 -20.99
CA PHE A 340 34.63 -4.86 -21.22
C PHE A 340 33.80 -3.87 -20.39
N SER A 341 32.52 -4.16 -20.16
CA SER A 341 31.65 -3.31 -19.31
C SER A 341 32.11 -3.26 -17.86
N ARG A 342 32.87 -4.28 -17.40
CA ARG A 342 33.44 -4.34 -16.05
C ARG A 342 34.75 -3.53 -15.92
N LEU A 343 35.42 -3.23 -17.04
CA LEU A 343 36.73 -2.56 -17.05
C LEU A 343 36.65 -1.02 -17.11
N LEU A 344 35.55 -0.46 -17.61
CA LEU A 344 35.40 0.99 -17.79
C LEU A 344 35.03 1.68 -16.46
N ARG A 345 36.03 2.20 -15.74
CA ARG A 345 35.85 3.13 -14.62
C ARG A 345 35.64 4.55 -15.15
N GLY A 346 34.52 5.21 -14.81
CA GLY A 346 34.21 6.58 -15.27
C GLY A 346 32.80 7.03 -14.88
N LYS A 347 32.27 8.09 -15.53
CA LYS A 347 30.82 8.42 -15.49
C LYS A 347 30.06 7.28 -16.19
N GLY A 348 29.83 6.20 -15.45
CA GLY A 348 29.30 4.97 -15.99
C GLY A 348 27.87 5.15 -16.49
N LYS A 349 27.37 4.11 -17.17
CA LYS A 349 26.07 4.08 -17.84
C LYS A 349 24.92 4.61 -16.96
N TYR A 350 24.96 4.34 -15.66
CA TYR A 350 23.87 4.61 -14.72
C TYR A 350 24.03 5.89 -13.91
N HIS A 351 25.09 6.67 -14.14
CA HIS A 351 25.39 7.84 -13.31
C HIS A 351 24.18 8.78 -13.17
N THR A 352 23.46 9.04 -14.24
CA THR A 352 22.29 9.94 -14.24
C THR A 352 21.11 9.41 -13.42
N LEU A 353 21.03 8.10 -13.12
CA LEU A 353 20.00 7.60 -12.20
C LEU A 353 20.15 8.18 -10.78
N LEU A 354 21.37 8.60 -10.41
CA LEU A 354 21.61 9.26 -9.14
C LEU A 354 20.95 10.65 -9.06
N ASP A 355 20.64 11.28 -10.19
CA ASP A 355 19.95 12.58 -10.21
C ASP A 355 18.49 12.44 -9.75
N LEU A 356 17.92 11.23 -9.79
CA LEU A 356 16.59 10.95 -9.20
C LEU A 356 16.60 11.14 -7.68
N LEU A 357 17.74 10.97 -7.02
CA LEU A 357 17.88 11.19 -5.57
C LEU A 357 17.78 12.68 -5.21
N SER A 358 18.12 13.58 -6.15
CA SER A 358 17.98 15.03 -6.00
C SER A 358 16.56 15.53 -6.24
N SER A 359 15.66 14.68 -6.78
CA SER A 359 14.31 15.13 -7.09
C SER A 359 13.55 15.41 -5.80
N PRO A 360 13.02 16.63 -5.59
CA PRO A 360 12.23 16.94 -4.40
C PRO A 360 10.86 16.25 -4.43
N LYS A 361 10.45 15.69 -5.58
CA LYS A 361 9.16 15.03 -5.75
C LYS A 361 9.24 13.53 -5.43
N ILE A 362 10.37 12.88 -5.73
CA ILE A 362 10.49 11.42 -5.60
C ILE A 362 10.61 11.04 -4.12
N LYS A 363 9.63 10.28 -3.65
CA LYS A 363 9.56 9.73 -2.28
C LYS A 363 9.89 8.25 -2.24
N LYS A 364 9.68 7.53 -3.35
CA LYS A 364 10.03 6.12 -3.49
C LYS A 364 10.82 5.88 -4.78
N LEU A 365 11.95 5.20 -4.64
CA LEU A 365 12.84 4.83 -5.73
C LEU A 365 13.19 3.36 -5.60
N ALA A 366 12.90 2.59 -6.64
CA ALA A 366 13.21 1.17 -6.71
C ALA A 366 14.01 0.85 -7.97
N PHE A 367 15.11 0.11 -7.80
CA PHE A 367 15.91 -0.46 -8.87
C PHE A 367 15.82 -1.99 -8.82
N THR A 368 15.35 -2.58 -9.91
CA THR A 368 15.25 -4.02 -10.11
C THR A 368 16.12 -4.44 -11.31
N ALA A 369 16.65 -5.66 -11.26
CA ALA A 369 17.56 -6.20 -12.27
C ALA A 369 18.70 -5.23 -12.68
N LEU A 370 19.30 -4.58 -11.66
CA LEU A 370 20.39 -3.62 -11.82
C LEU A 370 21.68 -4.20 -11.25
N GLY A 371 22.59 -4.64 -12.12
CA GLY A 371 23.93 -5.10 -11.71
C GLY A 371 25.00 -4.02 -11.83
N LEU A 372 26.07 -4.15 -11.05
CA LEU A 372 27.29 -3.31 -11.12
C LEU A 372 27.07 -1.81 -10.85
N LEU A 373 26.16 -1.47 -9.92
CA LEU A 373 25.80 -0.09 -9.60
C LEU A 373 27.05 0.75 -9.28
N GLY A 374 27.95 0.25 -8.43
CA GLY A 374 29.13 0.96 -7.96
C GLY A 374 30.19 1.22 -9.03
N LEU A 375 30.37 0.31 -9.99
CA LEU A 375 31.29 0.53 -11.11
C LEU A 375 30.70 1.43 -12.20
N ARG A 376 29.38 1.46 -12.31
CA ARG A 376 28.67 2.13 -13.41
C ARG A 376 28.03 3.45 -13.00
N THR A 377 28.42 3.98 -11.85
CA THR A 377 28.03 5.29 -11.35
C THR A 377 29.26 6.02 -10.78
N SER A 378 29.37 7.33 -11.00
CA SER A 378 30.40 8.13 -10.33
C SER A 378 29.96 8.56 -8.94
N ARG A 379 30.92 8.99 -8.10
CA ARG A 379 30.66 9.47 -6.73
C ARG A 379 29.57 10.53 -6.70
N LEU A 380 28.71 10.44 -5.67
CA LEU A 380 27.73 11.48 -5.39
C LEU A 380 28.50 12.77 -5.01
N PRO A 381 28.19 13.92 -5.61
CA PRO A 381 28.76 15.18 -5.18
C PRO A 381 28.47 15.43 -3.70
N ILE A 382 29.47 15.90 -2.96
CA ILE A 382 29.33 16.23 -1.53
C ILE A 382 28.26 17.31 -1.30
N SER A 383 28.00 18.14 -2.32
CA SER A 383 27.02 19.22 -2.30
C SER A 383 25.57 18.78 -2.54
N TYR A 384 25.27 17.48 -2.57
CA TYR A 384 23.89 17.02 -2.70
C TYR A 384 23.06 17.47 -1.51
N SER A 385 21.91 18.09 -1.78
CA SER A 385 20.91 18.33 -0.77
C SER A 385 20.37 16.98 -0.26
N PRO A 386 20.15 16.81 1.05
CA PRO A 386 19.54 15.61 1.58
C PRO A 386 18.26 15.26 0.82
N SER A 387 18.15 14.00 0.40
CA SER A 387 17.00 13.55 -0.36
C SER A 387 15.75 13.50 0.52
N LEU A 388 14.59 13.82 -0.06
CA LEU A 388 13.28 13.59 0.55
C LEU A 388 12.79 12.14 0.41
N LEU A 389 13.66 11.25 -0.10
CA LEU A 389 13.37 9.85 -0.29
C LEU A 389 13.02 9.17 1.05
N GLN A 390 11.87 8.51 1.07
CA GLN A 390 11.35 7.76 2.21
C GLN A 390 11.45 6.25 1.99
N SER A 391 11.51 5.80 0.73
CA SER A 391 11.58 4.39 0.37
C SER A 391 12.64 4.17 -0.71
N PHE A 392 13.63 3.32 -0.43
CA PHE A 392 14.67 2.94 -1.38
C PHE A 392 14.78 1.43 -1.51
N HIS A 393 14.55 0.91 -2.71
CA HIS A 393 14.63 -0.52 -2.98
C HIS A 393 15.74 -0.77 -4.00
N PHE A 394 16.70 -1.62 -3.64
CA PHE A 394 17.69 -2.15 -4.56
C PHE A 394 17.58 -3.67 -4.50
N THR A 395 16.85 -4.29 -5.42
CA THR A 395 16.59 -5.75 -5.39
C THR A 395 17.50 -6.53 -6.33
N GLY A 396 18.54 -5.89 -6.88
CA GLY A 396 19.57 -6.56 -7.67
C GLY A 396 20.57 -7.32 -6.79
N THR A 397 21.46 -8.06 -7.44
CA THR A 397 22.61 -8.66 -6.77
C THR A 397 23.59 -7.55 -6.35
N ILE A 398 23.96 -7.52 -5.08
CA ILE A 398 24.93 -6.60 -4.50
C ILE A 398 26.32 -7.22 -4.60
N LEU A 399 27.22 -6.54 -5.29
CA LEU A 399 28.63 -6.93 -5.43
C LEU A 399 29.52 -6.07 -4.53
N ASP A 400 30.76 -6.49 -4.28
CA ASP A 400 31.72 -5.77 -3.41
C ASP A 400 31.89 -4.29 -3.76
N HIS A 401 31.82 -3.96 -5.04
CA HIS A 401 31.97 -2.59 -5.51
C HIS A 401 30.68 -1.75 -5.33
N ASP A 402 29.54 -2.39 -5.13
CA ASP A 402 28.27 -1.72 -4.85
C ASP A 402 28.21 -1.23 -3.39
N ASP A 403 28.93 -1.87 -2.46
CA ASP A 403 28.94 -1.53 -1.02
C ASP A 403 29.14 -0.02 -0.78
N CYS A 404 30.20 0.55 -1.37
CA CYS A 404 30.48 1.99 -1.22
C CYS A 404 29.36 2.86 -1.78
N ARG A 405 28.82 2.48 -2.94
CA ARG A 405 27.83 3.29 -3.65
C ARG A 405 26.48 3.25 -2.94
N LEU A 406 26.04 2.07 -2.52
CA LEU A 406 24.82 1.91 -1.74
C LEU A 406 24.93 2.64 -0.40
N ALA A 407 26.08 2.53 0.28
CA ALA A 407 26.33 3.30 1.50
C ALA A 407 26.24 4.82 1.26
N GLU A 408 26.86 5.34 0.19
CA GLU A 408 26.74 6.75 -0.19
C GLU A 408 25.28 7.15 -0.44
N ILE A 409 24.51 6.35 -1.18
CA ILE A 409 23.08 6.63 -1.45
C ILE A 409 22.28 6.65 -0.15
N ILE A 410 22.46 5.65 0.72
CA ILE A 410 21.75 5.54 2.00
C ILE A 410 22.05 6.74 2.90
N LEU A 411 23.32 7.15 3.00
CA LEU A 411 23.74 8.30 3.81
C LEU A 411 23.15 9.64 3.31
N GLN A 412 22.85 9.75 2.00
CA GLN A 412 22.19 10.92 1.43
C GLN A 412 20.66 10.94 1.65
N CYS A 413 20.10 9.86 2.21
CA CYS A 413 18.66 9.71 2.42
C CYS A 413 18.34 9.48 3.91
N PRO A 414 18.59 10.45 4.81
CA PRO A 414 18.37 10.29 6.25
C PRO A 414 16.89 10.13 6.64
N SER A 415 15.96 10.41 5.71
CA SER A 415 14.52 10.26 5.91
C SER A 415 13.97 8.89 5.50
N LEU A 416 14.82 7.91 5.16
CA LEU A 416 14.38 6.57 4.80
C LEU A 416 13.62 5.90 5.95
N VAL A 417 12.41 5.44 5.61
CA VAL A 417 11.52 4.64 6.45
C VAL A 417 11.49 3.18 5.96
N ASP A 418 11.69 2.96 4.66
CA ASP A 418 11.66 1.64 4.01
C ASP A 418 12.91 1.44 3.15
N LEU A 419 13.78 0.52 3.58
CA LEU A 419 15.00 0.15 2.87
C LEU A 419 14.94 -1.33 2.52
N ARG A 420 15.00 -1.65 1.23
CA ARG A 420 15.01 -3.04 0.74
C ARG A 420 16.29 -3.31 -0.03
N LEU A 421 17.01 -4.33 0.39
CA LEU A 421 18.29 -4.73 -0.20
C LEU A 421 18.20 -6.16 -0.72
N GLY A 422 18.67 -6.34 -1.96
CA GLY A 422 18.75 -7.63 -2.66
C GLY A 422 19.89 -8.50 -2.13
N ALA A 423 20.12 -9.61 -2.82
CA ALA A 423 21.09 -10.64 -2.44
C ALA A 423 22.53 -10.16 -2.63
N ILE A 424 23.45 -10.45 -1.70
CA ILE A 424 24.87 -10.32 -2.02
C ILE A 424 25.28 -11.49 -2.93
N ALA A 425 26.12 -11.19 -3.92
CA ALA A 425 26.66 -12.21 -4.80
C ALA A 425 27.43 -13.29 -4.03
N LEU A 426 27.30 -14.54 -4.46
CA LEU A 426 28.10 -15.63 -3.92
C LEU A 426 29.61 -15.32 -4.09
N GLY A 427 30.35 -15.35 -2.99
CA GLY A 427 31.78 -15.06 -2.96
C GLY A 427 32.14 -13.58 -2.78
N SER A 428 31.17 -12.67 -2.75
CA SER A 428 31.41 -11.30 -2.32
C SER A 428 31.75 -11.27 -0.82
N SER A 429 32.61 -10.34 -0.43
CA SER A 429 32.79 -9.97 0.98
C SER A 429 31.52 -9.34 1.57
N ALA A 430 31.45 -9.23 2.89
CA ALA A 430 30.37 -8.51 3.57
C ALA A 430 30.27 -7.05 3.08
N VAL A 431 29.13 -6.39 3.37
CA VAL A 431 28.86 -4.98 3.01
C VAL A 431 28.93 -4.05 4.23
N PRO A 432 30.11 -3.94 4.89
CA PRO A 432 30.23 -3.22 6.15
C PRO A 432 29.93 -1.72 6.02
N LYS A 433 30.07 -1.13 4.83
CA LYS A 433 29.75 0.29 4.63
C LYS A 433 28.25 0.50 4.54
N VAL A 434 27.52 -0.40 3.88
CA VAL A 434 26.06 -0.40 3.89
C VAL A 434 25.54 -0.55 5.31
N ASP A 435 26.05 -1.51 6.10
CA ASP A 435 25.66 -1.69 7.50
C ASP A 435 25.86 -0.40 8.32
N ARG A 436 27.05 0.21 8.19
CA ARG A 436 27.36 1.49 8.85
C ARG A 436 26.45 2.63 8.39
N ALA A 437 26.03 2.63 7.13
CA ALA A 437 25.08 3.62 6.61
C ALA A 437 23.67 3.41 7.19
N ILE A 438 23.21 2.16 7.30
CA ILE A 438 21.93 1.80 7.93
C ILE A 438 21.87 2.28 9.38
N ARG A 439 22.98 2.19 10.12
CA ARG A 439 23.11 2.74 11.48
C ARG A 439 22.76 4.24 11.58
N SER A 440 22.86 5.01 10.51
CA SER A 440 22.50 6.43 10.51
C SER A 440 21.00 6.70 10.34
N LEU A 441 20.21 5.69 9.95
CA LEU A 441 18.80 5.84 9.60
C LEU A 441 17.88 5.76 10.84
N SER A 442 17.71 6.87 11.54
CA SER A 442 16.88 6.92 12.76
C SER A 442 15.38 6.72 12.53
N LYS A 443 14.90 6.92 11.30
CA LYS A 443 13.49 6.76 10.91
C LYS A 443 13.16 5.41 10.28
N LEU A 444 14.15 4.53 10.13
CA LEU A 444 13.96 3.25 9.46
C LEU A 444 12.97 2.37 10.23
N GLN A 445 11.94 1.87 9.53
CA GLN A 445 10.91 0.99 10.07
C GLN A 445 10.82 -0.34 9.32
N ILE A 446 11.14 -0.36 8.03
CA ILE A 446 11.04 -1.56 7.19
C ILE A 446 12.44 -1.88 6.66
N LEU A 447 12.97 -3.04 7.05
CA LEU A 447 14.27 -3.52 6.60
C LEU A 447 14.22 -4.98 6.09
N PRO A 448 13.79 -5.19 4.84
CA PRO A 448 14.03 -6.41 4.10
C PRO A 448 15.44 -6.49 3.51
N ARG A 449 16.10 -7.60 3.80
CA ARG A 449 17.44 -7.91 3.35
C ARG A 449 17.44 -9.34 2.81
N ASN A 450 18.16 -9.54 1.71
CA ASN A 450 18.34 -10.86 1.14
C ASN A 450 19.85 -11.17 1.11
N HIS A 451 20.23 -12.34 1.60
CA HIS A 451 21.56 -12.93 1.65
C HIS A 451 22.73 -11.95 1.86
N LEU A 452 22.70 -11.10 2.89
CA LEU A 452 23.78 -10.10 3.09
C LEU A 452 25.08 -10.64 3.70
N TYR A 453 25.18 -11.93 4.02
CA TYR A 453 26.41 -12.51 4.53
C TYR A 453 26.70 -13.84 3.86
N ALA A 454 27.89 -13.95 3.25
CA ALA A 454 28.32 -15.14 2.53
C ALA A 454 28.71 -16.28 3.48
N ARG A 455 28.49 -17.52 3.02
CA ARG A 455 28.54 -18.80 3.79
C ARG A 455 29.84 -19.07 4.57
N HIS A 456 30.98 -18.50 4.18
CA HIS A 456 32.29 -18.98 4.64
C HIS A 456 33.15 -17.94 5.35
N LEU A 457 32.68 -16.71 5.45
CA LEU A 457 33.41 -15.64 6.10
C LEU A 457 32.60 -15.21 7.31
N SER A 458 33.04 -15.60 8.51
CA SER A 458 32.66 -14.85 9.71
C SER A 458 33.19 -13.45 9.48
N PRO A 459 32.34 -12.47 9.12
CA PRO A 459 32.86 -11.15 8.90
C PRO A 459 33.35 -10.69 10.26
N ASP A 460 34.56 -10.11 10.32
CA ASP A 460 34.97 -9.31 11.46
C ASP A 460 34.05 -8.09 11.48
N ILE A 461 32.87 -8.30 12.05
CA ILE A 461 31.87 -7.27 12.20
C ILE A 461 32.46 -6.33 13.22
N GLU A 462 32.95 -5.19 12.71
CA GLU A 462 33.31 -4.08 13.55
C GLU A 462 32.16 -3.87 14.53
N LYS A 463 32.45 -3.88 15.84
CA LYS A 463 31.45 -3.72 16.93
C LYS A 463 30.53 -2.50 16.77
N ASN A 464 30.84 -1.62 15.82
CA ASN A 464 30.16 -0.37 15.52
C ASN A 464 29.23 -0.43 14.30
N SER A 465 29.04 -1.56 13.61
CA SER A 465 28.30 -1.56 12.33
C SER A 465 26.77 -1.47 12.45
N ASN A 466 26.16 -1.85 13.59
CA ASN A 466 24.69 -1.92 13.83
C ASN A 466 23.84 -2.02 12.54
N PRO A 467 23.78 -3.21 11.91
CA PRO A 467 23.24 -3.40 10.57
C PRO A 467 21.70 -3.35 10.51
N TYR A 468 21.03 -3.18 11.65
CA TYR A 468 19.57 -3.10 11.77
C TYR A 468 19.08 -1.68 12.11
N GLY A 469 19.98 -0.70 12.06
CA GLY A 469 19.68 0.69 12.37
C GLY A 469 19.49 0.95 13.87
N PRO A 470 19.33 2.21 14.29
CA PRO A 470 19.13 2.57 15.69
C PRO A 470 17.65 2.68 16.07
N GLY A 471 16.75 2.74 15.09
CA GLY A 471 15.31 2.89 15.30
C GLY A 471 14.60 1.58 15.68
N ALA A 472 13.34 1.71 16.08
CA ALA A 472 12.44 0.58 16.25
C ALA A 472 11.85 0.18 14.89
N LEU A 473 12.02 -1.09 14.52
CA LEU A 473 11.53 -1.65 13.28
C LEU A 473 10.07 -2.11 13.42
N ARG A 474 9.32 -1.99 12.33
CA ARG A 474 8.00 -2.61 12.15
C ARG A 474 8.11 -3.90 11.36
N ASP A 475 8.97 -3.92 10.34
CA ASP A 475 9.17 -5.08 9.48
C ASP A 475 10.66 -5.40 9.43
N LEU A 476 11.04 -6.59 9.91
CA LEU A 476 12.39 -7.12 9.80
C LEU A 476 12.35 -8.43 9.02
N VAL A 477 12.91 -8.39 7.80
CA VAL A 477 13.00 -9.57 6.94
C VAL A 477 14.47 -9.76 6.60
N ASP A 478 15.03 -10.90 6.94
CA ASP A 478 16.42 -11.24 6.67
C ASP A 478 16.47 -12.69 6.19
N HIS A 479 16.66 -12.84 4.89
CA HIS A 479 16.92 -14.14 4.28
C HIS A 479 18.44 -14.33 4.23
N GLY A 480 18.97 -15.42 4.75
CA GLY A 480 20.40 -15.71 4.83
C GLY A 480 20.88 -15.95 6.26
N LEU A 481 22.20 -15.82 6.44
CA LEU A 481 22.84 -15.89 7.74
C LEU A 481 22.60 -14.56 8.46
N PRO A 482 21.74 -14.48 9.50
CA PRO A 482 21.65 -13.26 10.28
C PRO A 482 23.03 -12.94 10.85
N CYS A 483 23.35 -11.64 10.92
CA CYS A 483 24.59 -11.16 11.52
C CYS A 483 24.81 -11.84 12.89
N PRO A 484 25.97 -12.49 13.13
CA PRO A 484 26.17 -13.43 14.22
C PRO A 484 25.63 -12.94 15.56
N SER A 485 24.91 -13.85 16.21
CA SER A 485 24.59 -13.85 17.64
C SER A 485 25.87 -14.02 18.47
N GLY A 486 26.79 -13.05 18.36
CA GLY A 486 27.92 -12.91 19.26
C GLY A 486 27.47 -12.32 20.59
N PRO A 487 28.40 -12.11 21.56
CA PRO A 487 28.09 -11.52 22.86
C PRO A 487 27.48 -10.11 22.81
N SER A 488 27.50 -9.44 21.65
CA SER A 488 26.83 -8.15 21.41
C SER A 488 25.41 -8.26 20.83
N GLY A 489 24.97 -9.44 20.37
CA GLY A 489 23.59 -9.74 19.95
C GLY A 489 22.86 -8.64 19.17
N LEU A 490 23.43 -8.13 18.07
CA LEU A 490 22.88 -6.95 17.37
C LEU A 490 21.47 -7.19 16.82
N LEU A 491 21.18 -8.42 16.38
CA LEU A 491 19.84 -8.82 15.94
C LEU A 491 18.88 -8.92 17.12
N GLU A 492 19.31 -9.54 18.21
CA GLU A 492 18.54 -9.64 19.45
C GLU A 492 18.22 -8.25 20.04
N GLU A 493 19.19 -7.34 20.02
CA GLU A 493 19.01 -5.94 20.42
C GLU A 493 17.99 -5.24 19.52
N ALA A 494 18.08 -5.45 18.20
CA ALA A 494 17.13 -4.89 17.26
C ALA A 494 15.71 -5.43 17.47
N LEU A 495 15.56 -6.75 17.68
CA LEU A 495 14.28 -7.39 17.99
C LEU A 495 13.69 -6.88 19.30
N LEU A 496 14.51 -6.74 20.36
CA LEU A 496 14.06 -6.19 21.64
C LEU A 496 13.58 -4.75 21.49
N ARG A 497 14.44 -3.88 20.92
CA ARG A 497 14.13 -2.46 20.70
C ARG A 497 12.86 -2.27 19.88
N SER A 498 12.56 -3.22 19.01
CA SER A 498 11.43 -3.20 18.10
C SER A 498 10.23 -4.02 18.57
N SER A 499 10.30 -4.68 19.75
CA SER A 499 9.28 -5.63 20.20
C SER A 499 7.85 -5.07 20.18
N ALA A 500 7.67 -3.83 20.62
CA ALA A 500 6.36 -3.15 20.66
C ALA A 500 5.83 -2.72 19.28
N THR A 501 6.70 -2.61 18.27
CA THR A 501 6.36 -2.11 16.93
C THR A 501 6.39 -3.20 15.86
N LEU A 502 7.06 -4.33 16.10
CA LEU A 502 7.21 -5.39 15.12
C LEU A 502 5.88 -6.04 14.75
N GLU A 503 5.58 -5.99 13.45
CA GLU A 503 4.46 -6.64 12.81
C GLU A 503 4.92 -7.86 11.99
N VAL A 504 6.12 -7.79 11.42
CA VAL A 504 6.70 -8.83 10.56
C VAL A 504 8.13 -9.15 11.01
N VAL A 505 8.38 -10.42 11.32
CA VAL A 505 9.72 -10.97 11.53
C VAL A 505 9.88 -12.21 10.67
N VAL A 506 10.82 -12.17 9.72
CA VAL A 506 11.19 -13.31 8.89
C VAL A 506 12.70 -13.46 8.92
N LEU A 507 13.18 -14.52 9.57
CA LEU A 507 14.59 -14.87 9.70
C LEU A 507 14.77 -16.29 9.14
N GLU A 508 15.18 -16.37 7.88
CA GLU A 508 15.27 -17.63 7.13
C GLU A 508 16.72 -17.87 6.69
N ALA A 509 17.41 -18.83 7.29
CA ALA A 509 18.66 -19.34 6.71
C ALA A 509 18.37 -20.38 5.64
N GLN A 510 19.08 -20.29 4.52
CA GLN A 510 19.07 -21.32 3.48
C GLN A 510 19.85 -22.58 3.88
N GLU A 511 20.79 -22.47 4.83
CA GLU A 511 21.65 -23.58 5.20
C GLU A 511 21.66 -23.78 6.72
N VAL A 512 21.91 -25.02 7.14
CA VAL A 512 22.06 -25.38 8.55
C VAL A 512 23.35 -24.73 9.06
N THR A 513 23.19 -23.63 9.77
CA THR A 513 24.32 -22.91 10.35
C THR A 513 24.37 -23.17 11.84
N ASN A 514 25.58 -23.29 12.41
CA ASN A 514 25.75 -23.44 13.87
C ASN A 514 25.38 -22.16 14.64
N GLN A 515 25.14 -21.05 13.95
CA GLN A 515 24.65 -19.82 14.57
C GLN A 515 23.18 -20.01 14.89
N THR A 516 22.80 -19.72 16.13
CA THR A 516 21.43 -19.82 16.64
C THR A 516 21.01 -18.47 17.21
N LEU A 517 19.79 -18.01 16.91
CA LEU A 517 19.22 -16.81 17.54
C LEU A 517 18.98 -17.10 19.02
N ASP A 518 19.53 -16.27 19.90
CA ASP A 518 19.34 -16.43 21.34
C ASP A 518 18.61 -15.25 21.99
N LEU A 519 17.28 -15.31 21.95
CA LEU A 519 16.37 -14.36 22.58
C LEU A 519 16.49 -14.33 24.11
N ILE A 520 17.21 -15.26 24.77
CA ILE A 520 17.40 -15.24 26.23
C ILE A 520 18.54 -14.31 26.66
N HIS A 521 19.54 -14.08 25.81
CA HIS A 521 20.69 -13.23 26.15
C HIS A 521 20.43 -11.73 26.01
N ILE A 522 19.18 -11.36 25.71
CA ILE A 522 18.70 -9.98 25.75
C ILE A 522 18.98 -9.40 27.16
N PRO A 523 19.67 -8.25 27.29
CA PRO A 523 20.41 -7.89 28.49
C PRO A 523 19.65 -8.03 29.81
N ARG A 524 20.32 -8.70 30.76
CA ARG A 524 19.93 -9.07 32.14
C ARG A 524 19.64 -7.90 33.10
N SER A 525 19.28 -6.71 32.62
CA SER A 525 18.66 -5.70 33.48
C SER A 525 17.29 -6.16 34.01
N PHE A 526 16.77 -7.27 33.50
CA PHE A 526 15.63 -8.00 34.04
C PHE A 526 16.14 -9.04 35.04
N SER A 527 15.87 -8.86 36.34
CA SER A 527 16.05 -9.94 37.30
C SER A 527 15.12 -11.09 36.92
N LEU A 528 15.54 -12.34 37.09
CA LEU A 528 14.74 -13.56 36.83
C LEU A 528 13.41 -13.62 37.63
N SER A 529 13.16 -12.66 38.52
CA SER A 529 11.91 -12.48 39.24
C SER A 529 10.93 -11.53 38.55
N THR A 530 11.32 -10.85 37.47
CA THR A 530 10.41 -10.01 36.70
C THR A 530 9.55 -10.91 35.79
N PRO A 531 8.21 -10.80 35.86
CA PRO A 531 7.32 -11.65 35.09
C PRO A 531 7.53 -11.43 33.59
N ILE A 532 7.36 -12.50 32.80
CA ILE A 532 7.42 -12.58 31.32
C ILE A 532 6.56 -11.52 30.60
N GLU A 533 5.76 -10.75 31.34
CA GLU A 533 4.85 -9.69 30.88
C GLU A 533 5.52 -8.51 30.17
N GLN A 534 6.85 -8.35 30.24
CA GLN A 534 7.51 -7.17 29.68
C GLN A 534 7.88 -7.27 28.20
N VAL A 535 8.00 -8.46 27.61
CA VAL A 535 8.27 -8.59 26.17
C VAL A 535 6.95 -8.57 25.39
N GLN A 536 6.65 -7.44 24.76
CA GLN A 536 5.35 -7.19 24.12
C GLN A 536 5.43 -7.28 22.60
N PHE A 537 5.46 -8.50 22.04
CA PHE A 537 5.25 -8.72 20.58
C PHE A 537 3.78 -8.60 20.17
N ASN A 538 3.02 -7.70 20.80
CA ASN A 538 1.56 -7.65 20.71
C ASN A 538 1.03 -7.32 19.30
N ARG A 539 1.89 -6.76 18.43
CA ARG A 539 1.58 -6.42 17.04
C ARG A 539 2.06 -7.46 16.03
N LEU A 540 2.78 -8.48 16.48
CA LEU A 540 3.40 -9.46 15.59
C LEU A 540 2.32 -10.29 14.91
N THR A 541 2.29 -10.22 13.58
CA THR A 541 1.33 -10.94 12.74
C THR A 541 2.01 -11.93 11.80
N HIS A 542 3.28 -11.72 11.47
CA HIS A 542 4.05 -12.62 10.60
C HIS A 542 5.33 -13.03 11.33
N LEU A 543 5.52 -14.34 11.52
CA LEU A 543 6.67 -14.88 12.22
C LEU A 543 7.24 -16.10 11.51
N HIS A 544 8.44 -15.97 10.97
CA HIS A 544 9.18 -17.07 10.35
C HIS A 544 10.56 -17.09 10.99
N LEU A 545 10.90 -18.16 11.71
CA LEU A 545 12.18 -18.31 12.39
C LEU A 545 12.69 -19.72 12.12
N PHE A 546 13.85 -19.83 11.47
CA PHE A 546 14.48 -21.13 11.16
C PHE A 546 15.81 -21.35 11.91
N ILE A 547 16.13 -20.46 12.84
CA ILE A 547 17.42 -20.46 13.52
C ILE A 547 17.21 -20.03 14.97
N MET A 548 17.21 -20.95 15.94
CA MET A 548 16.91 -20.62 17.34
C MET A 548 17.60 -21.55 18.34
N THR A 549 17.92 -21.02 19.52
CA THR A 549 18.29 -21.83 20.70
C THR A 549 17.08 -22.51 21.32
N THR A 550 17.29 -23.65 21.99
CA THR A 550 16.23 -24.37 22.74
C THR A 550 15.53 -23.46 23.74
N GLU A 551 16.31 -22.64 24.42
CA GLU A 551 15.92 -21.60 25.35
C GLU A 551 14.95 -20.59 24.71
N SER A 552 15.30 -20.06 23.56
CA SER A 552 14.45 -19.12 22.80
C SER A 552 13.16 -19.78 22.32
N LEU A 553 13.19 -21.08 21.97
CA LEU A 553 11.99 -21.82 21.59
C LEU A 553 11.00 -21.91 22.76
N ARG A 554 11.48 -22.14 23.99
CA ARG A 554 10.61 -22.15 25.17
C ARG A 554 9.96 -20.79 25.40
N LEU A 555 10.71 -19.70 25.23
CA LEU A 555 10.18 -18.34 25.33
C LEU A 555 9.07 -18.10 24.31
N LEU A 556 9.30 -18.43 23.03
CA LEU A 556 8.28 -18.27 21.99
C LEU A 556 7.06 -19.16 22.22
N ALA A 557 7.23 -20.40 22.65
CA ALA A 557 6.12 -21.28 22.99
C ALA A 557 5.18 -20.66 24.04
N ALA A 558 5.72 -19.90 25.00
CA ALA A 558 4.92 -19.16 25.98
C ALA A 558 4.21 -17.93 25.40
N LEU A 559 4.79 -17.30 24.36
CA LEU A 559 4.25 -16.09 23.74
C LEU A 559 3.19 -16.38 22.66
N LEU A 560 3.39 -17.43 21.86
CA LEU A 560 2.57 -17.74 20.68
C LEU A 560 1.06 -17.84 20.94
N PRO A 561 0.57 -18.42 22.06
CA PRO A 561 -0.87 -18.47 22.33
C PRO A 561 -1.54 -17.11 22.46
N ARG A 562 -0.76 -16.04 22.71
CA ARG A 562 -1.24 -14.66 22.83
C ARG A 562 -1.18 -13.89 21.51
N LEU A 563 -0.50 -14.42 20.49
CA LEU A 563 -0.28 -13.75 19.22
C LEU A 563 -1.39 -14.10 18.22
N SER A 564 -1.89 -13.09 17.52
CA SER A 564 -2.83 -13.27 16.41
C SER A 564 -2.08 -13.39 15.09
N LEU A 565 -1.30 -14.47 14.94
CA LEU A 565 -0.50 -14.68 13.74
C LEU A 565 -1.39 -14.91 12.51
N VAL A 566 -1.03 -14.23 11.42
CA VAL A 566 -1.58 -14.35 10.07
C VAL A 566 -0.67 -15.22 9.21
N SER A 567 0.66 -15.16 9.42
CA SER A 567 1.62 -16.01 8.75
C SER A 567 2.63 -16.61 9.71
N PHE A 568 2.92 -17.91 9.54
CA PHE A 568 3.87 -18.62 10.38
C PHE A 568 4.77 -19.52 9.54
N GLY A 569 6.09 -19.40 9.74
CA GLY A 569 7.09 -20.25 9.12
C GLY A 569 7.75 -21.16 10.15
N VAL A 570 7.85 -22.45 9.84
CA VAL A 570 8.65 -23.41 10.63
C VAL A 570 9.63 -24.23 9.80
N ASP A 571 10.68 -24.68 10.47
CA ASP A 571 11.65 -25.65 9.96
C ASP A 571 11.80 -26.84 10.91
N THR A 572 12.84 -27.65 10.70
CA THR A 572 13.17 -28.76 11.60
C THR A 572 13.44 -28.31 13.03
N ALA A 573 14.07 -27.15 13.25
CA ALA A 573 14.36 -26.66 14.60
C ALA A 573 13.11 -26.09 15.30
N THR A 574 12.21 -25.43 14.57
CA THR A 574 11.10 -24.66 15.16
C THR A 574 9.74 -25.33 15.04
N CYS A 575 9.64 -26.49 14.39
CA CYS A 575 8.38 -27.21 14.18
C CYS A 575 7.52 -27.45 15.43
N ASN A 576 8.13 -27.72 16.60
CA ASN A 576 7.39 -27.92 17.85
C ASN A 576 6.59 -26.68 18.27
N LEU A 577 6.94 -25.49 17.76
CA LEU A 577 6.18 -24.27 18.00
C LEU A 577 4.78 -24.31 17.37
N LEU A 578 4.56 -25.14 16.33
CA LEU A 578 3.25 -25.29 15.72
C LEU A 578 2.18 -25.68 16.72
N ASP A 579 2.51 -26.42 17.76
CA ASP A 579 1.56 -26.86 18.79
C ASP A 579 0.96 -25.69 19.57
N TYR A 580 1.71 -24.59 19.70
CA TYR A 580 1.33 -23.39 20.46
C TYR A 580 0.64 -22.32 19.61
N VAL A 581 0.65 -22.45 18.28
CA VAL A 581 0.01 -21.49 17.37
C VAL A 581 -1.51 -21.70 17.32
N TYR A 582 -2.25 -20.61 17.45
CA TYR A 582 -3.69 -20.58 17.21
C TYR A 582 -3.99 -20.58 15.70
N LEU A 583 -4.36 -21.73 15.16
CA LEU A 583 -4.61 -21.91 13.72
C LEU A 583 -5.85 -21.16 13.20
N GLY A 584 -6.71 -20.62 14.08
CA GLY A 584 -7.94 -19.92 13.70
C GLY A 584 -7.71 -18.56 13.02
N THR A 585 -6.59 -17.90 13.30
CA THR A 585 -6.20 -16.63 12.65
C THR A 585 -5.21 -16.83 11.50
N LEU A 586 -4.61 -18.02 11.42
CA LEU A 586 -3.50 -18.29 10.51
C LEU A 586 -4.00 -18.48 9.07
N LYS A 587 -3.46 -17.67 8.16
CA LYS A 587 -3.81 -17.69 6.72
C LYS A 587 -2.69 -18.24 5.85
N SER A 588 -1.45 -18.13 6.29
CA SER A 588 -0.27 -18.54 5.54
C SER A 588 0.67 -19.38 6.40
N VAL A 589 1.09 -20.54 5.88
CA VAL A 589 2.07 -21.40 6.54
C VAL A 589 3.25 -21.64 5.60
N SER A 590 4.47 -21.52 6.11
CA SER A 590 5.70 -21.85 5.39
C SER A 590 6.42 -22.99 6.09
N PHE A 591 6.87 -23.98 5.33
CA PHE A 591 7.74 -25.05 5.79
C PHE A 591 9.08 -24.97 5.07
N GLY A 592 10.18 -24.96 5.80
CA GLY A 592 11.54 -24.94 5.23
C GLY A 592 12.43 -26.04 5.81
N GLY A 593 13.22 -26.73 4.99
CA GLY A 593 14.27 -27.66 5.46
C GLY A 593 13.77 -28.77 6.39
N GLY A 594 12.50 -29.17 6.23
CA GLY A 594 11.78 -30.02 7.15
C GLY A 594 11.92 -31.51 6.86
N LYS A 595 12.01 -32.33 7.92
CA LYS A 595 11.79 -33.78 7.82
C LYS A 595 10.28 -34.09 7.71
N ASP A 596 9.98 -35.23 7.10
CA ASP A 596 8.64 -35.73 6.79
C ASP A 596 7.65 -35.67 7.97
N TRP A 597 8.14 -35.93 9.17
CA TRP A 597 7.33 -35.99 10.39
C TRP A 597 6.74 -34.63 10.79
N ILE A 598 7.33 -33.50 10.37
CA ILE A 598 6.84 -32.16 10.69
C ILE A 598 5.52 -31.90 9.98
N ILE A 599 5.52 -32.26 8.69
CA ILE A 599 4.35 -32.13 7.83
C ILE A 599 3.25 -33.09 8.31
N GLU A 600 3.62 -34.32 8.67
CA GLU A 600 2.67 -35.28 9.23
C GLU A 600 2.07 -34.83 10.56
N ALA A 601 2.86 -34.20 11.44
CA ALA A 601 2.36 -33.62 12.68
C ALA A 601 1.37 -32.47 12.41
N PHE A 602 1.70 -31.59 11.46
CA PHE A 602 0.83 -30.50 11.06
C PHE A 602 -0.47 -31.00 10.42
N TYR A 603 -0.39 -32.00 9.54
CA TYR A 603 -1.55 -32.65 8.93
C TYR A 603 -2.50 -33.20 9.99
N ARG A 604 -1.97 -33.97 10.95
CA ARG A 604 -2.76 -34.52 12.07
C ARG A 604 -3.44 -33.42 12.89
N LYS A 605 -2.76 -32.29 13.12
CA LYS A 605 -3.34 -31.12 13.80
C LYS A 605 -4.45 -30.45 12.98
N ILE A 606 -4.32 -30.39 11.65
CA ILE A 606 -5.39 -29.86 10.79
C ILE A 606 -6.62 -30.76 10.81
N VAL A 607 -6.44 -32.07 10.68
CA VAL A 607 -7.54 -33.04 10.64
C VAL A 607 -8.29 -33.10 11.97
N SER A 608 -7.59 -32.89 13.11
CA SER A 608 -8.24 -32.86 14.42
C SER A 608 -9.05 -31.58 14.68
N LEU A 609 -8.80 -30.51 13.94
CA LEU A 609 -9.56 -29.27 14.01
C LEU A 609 -10.71 -29.33 13.01
N SER A 610 -11.92 -29.64 13.49
CA SER A 610 -13.15 -29.86 12.72
C SER A 610 -13.72 -28.63 11.96
N ARG A 611 -12.87 -27.79 11.32
CA ARG A 611 -13.11 -26.61 10.44
C ARG A 611 -12.71 -25.23 10.97
N SER A 612 -11.88 -25.14 12.00
CA SER A 612 -11.53 -23.86 12.63
C SER A 612 -10.23 -23.21 12.11
N TYR A 613 -9.83 -23.42 10.86
CA TYR A 613 -8.62 -22.81 10.29
C TYR A 613 -8.92 -21.98 9.03
N GLN A 614 -8.07 -20.97 8.76
CA GLN A 614 -8.23 -20.03 7.63
C GLN A 614 -7.08 -20.09 6.63
N ILE A 615 -6.31 -21.19 6.65
CA ILE A 615 -5.11 -21.33 5.82
C ILE A 615 -5.52 -21.36 4.34
N GLU A 616 -5.02 -20.38 3.60
CA GLU A 616 -5.24 -20.22 2.16
C GLU A 616 -3.93 -20.11 1.37
N SER A 617 -2.79 -20.04 2.05
CA SER A 617 -1.46 -19.95 1.46
C SER A 617 -0.51 -20.96 2.09
N LEU A 618 0.22 -21.70 1.26
CA LEU A 618 1.21 -22.68 1.70
C LEU A 618 2.52 -22.48 0.93
N ARG A 619 3.63 -22.37 1.65
CA ARG A 619 4.99 -22.38 1.09
C ARG A 619 5.73 -23.62 1.60
N ILE A 620 6.39 -24.33 0.70
CA ILE A 620 7.11 -25.57 0.97
C ILE A 620 8.48 -25.43 0.32
N ALA A 621 9.54 -25.47 1.11
CA ALA A 621 10.92 -25.32 0.67
C ALA A 621 11.80 -26.46 1.19
N TRP A 622 12.59 -27.08 0.32
CA TRP A 622 13.58 -28.12 0.65
C TRP A 622 13.00 -29.33 1.40
N ILE A 623 11.80 -29.77 1.03
CA ILE A 623 11.15 -30.92 1.65
C ILE A 623 11.17 -32.10 0.70
N LYS A 624 11.49 -33.28 1.23
CA LYS A 624 11.40 -34.52 0.47
C LYS A 624 9.95 -34.86 0.13
N ASP A 625 9.78 -35.80 -0.79
CA ASP A 625 8.46 -36.29 -1.21
C ASP A 625 7.82 -37.12 -0.08
N THR A 626 6.73 -36.63 0.54
CA THR A 626 6.15 -37.23 1.77
C THR A 626 4.63 -37.31 1.76
N GLN A 627 4.09 -38.38 2.36
CA GLN A 627 2.64 -38.62 2.38
C GLN A 627 1.85 -37.50 3.04
N GLY A 628 2.30 -37.01 4.20
CA GLY A 628 1.64 -35.90 4.89
C GLY A 628 1.52 -34.63 4.04
N LEU A 629 2.49 -34.37 3.13
CA LEU A 629 2.45 -33.20 2.26
C LEU A 629 1.31 -33.30 1.26
N TRP A 630 1.16 -34.48 0.68
CA TRP A 630 0.11 -34.76 -0.29
C TRP A 630 -1.27 -34.67 0.37
N ASP A 631 -1.38 -35.11 1.62
CA ASP A 631 -2.63 -35.09 2.37
C ASP A 631 -3.03 -33.67 2.78
N ILE A 632 -2.07 -32.82 3.16
CA ILE A 632 -2.31 -31.40 3.44
C ILE A 632 -2.84 -30.66 2.21
N VAL A 633 -2.16 -30.81 1.06
CA VAL A 633 -2.53 -30.10 -0.17
C VAL A 633 -3.93 -30.49 -0.63
N ARG A 634 -4.35 -31.73 -0.36
CA ARG A 634 -5.69 -32.22 -0.67
C ARG A 634 -6.77 -31.66 0.27
N VAL A 635 -6.45 -31.48 1.55
CA VAL A 635 -7.43 -31.09 2.58
C VAL A 635 -7.61 -29.58 2.70
N ILE A 636 -6.54 -28.79 2.51
CA ILE A 636 -6.61 -27.34 2.66
C ILE A 636 -7.14 -26.68 1.37
N PRO A 637 -8.11 -25.75 1.45
CA PRO A 637 -8.58 -24.96 0.32
C PRO A 637 -7.58 -23.86 -0.08
N LEU A 638 -6.44 -24.27 -0.65
CA LEU A 638 -5.35 -23.37 -0.99
C LEU A 638 -5.74 -22.43 -2.15
N LYS A 639 -5.52 -21.12 -1.92
CA LYS A 639 -5.53 -20.10 -2.96
C LYS A 639 -4.14 -19.81 -3.50
N ARG A 640 -3.10 -20.06 -2.71
CA ARG A 640 -1.70 -19.82 -3.08
C ARG A 640 -0.83 -20.99 -2.66
N LEU A 641 0.01 -21.46 -3.58
CA LEU A 641 0.97 -22.51 -3.33
C LEU A 641 2.34 -22.09 -3.88
N PHE A 642 3.36 -22.15 -3.01
CA PHE A 642 4.74 -21.84 -3.35
C PHE A 642 5.58 -23.09 -3.09
N LEU A 643 6.18 -23.64 -4.15
CA LEU A 643 7.04 -24.80 -4.12
C LEU A 643 8.46 -24.33 -4.45
N VAL A 644 9.41 -24.57 -3.55
CA VAL A 644 10.80 -24.13 -3.69
C VAL A 644 11.73 -25.33 -3.52
N ASP A 645 12.59 -25.58 -4.49
CA ASP A 645 13.61 -26.63 -4.47
C ASP A 645 13.05 -28.00 -4.02
N LEU A 646 11.96 -28.43 -4.69
CA LEU A 646 11.35 -29.75 -4.55
C LEU A 646 11.69 -30.62 -5.77
N GLY A 647 12.29 -31.79 -5.56
CA GLY A 647 12.59 -32.68 -6.68
C GLY A 647 11.37 -32.98 -7.57
N THR A 648 11.58 -33.10 -8.88
CA THR A 648 10.52 -33.18 -9.91
C THR A 648 9.37 -34.13 -9.54
N HIS A 649 9.70 -35.30 -8.96
CA HIS A 649 8.71 -36.30 -8.55
C HIS A 649 7.76 -35.82 -7.45
N ALA A 650 8.25 -35.05 -6.47
CA ALA A 650 7.42 -34.45 -5.44
C ALA A 650 6.45 -33.43 -6.05
N ILE A 651 6.94 -32.58 -6.97
CA ILE A 651 6.12 -31.59 -7.65
C ILE A 651 5.00 -32.28 -8.44
N ILE A 652 5.33 -33.27 -9.28
CA ILE A 652 4.34 -34.04 -10.05
C ILE A 652 3.23 -34.60 -9.16
N ARG A 653 3.60 -35.19 -8.01
CA ARG A 653 2.63 -35.75 -7.05
C ARG A 653 1.75 -34.68 -6.43
N ILE A 654 2.32 -33.56 -6.01
CA ILE A 654 1.58 -32.42 -5.45
C ILE A 654 0.56 -31.92 -6.48
N LEU A 655 1.00 -31.68 -7.71
CA LEU A 655 0.16 -31.16 -8.78
C LEU A 655 -0.99 -32.10 -9.13
N SER A 656 -0.73 -33.41 -9.18
CA SER A 656 -1.76 -34.42 -9.45
C SER A 656 -2.89 -34.50 -8.41
N ARG A 657 -2.71 -33.89 -7.24
CA ARG A 657 -3.68 -33.89 -6.13
C ARG A 657 -4.21 -32.50 -5.78
N LEU A 658 -3.76 -31.47 -6.47
CA LEU A 658 -4.09 -30.08 -6.16
C LEU A 658 -5.51 -29.73 -6.62
N ASN A 659 -6.26 -29.02 -5.79
CA ASN A 659 -7.57 -28.49 -6.15
C ASN A 659 -7.45 -27.18 -6.94
N PHE A 660 -7.10 -27.28 -8.23
CA PHE A 660 -6.88 -26.13 -9.11
C PHE A 660 -8.03 -25.10 -9.16
N PRO A 661 -9.33 -25.48 -9.12
CA PRO A 661 -10.43 -24.50 -9.14
C PRO A 661 -10.37 -23.41 -8.06
N GLN A 662 -9.72 -23.66 -6.92
CA GLN A 662 -9.58 -22.67 -5.85
C GLN A 662 -8.24 -21.94 -5.87
N LEU A 663 -7.25 -22.51 -6.56
CA LEU A 663 -5.89 -22.00 -6.61
C LEU A 663 -5.83 -20.79 -7.54
N LYS A 664 -5.43 -19.64 -6.98
CA LYS A 664 -5.23 -18.39 -7.73
C LYS A 664 -3.79 -18.23 -8.20
N VAL A 665 -2.82 -18.71 -7.41
CA VAL A 665 -1.39 -18.54 -7.68
C VAL A 665 -0.65 -19.83 -7.35
N LEU A 666 0.09 -20.32 -8.34
CA LEU A 666 1.07 -21.37 -8.20
C LEU A 666 2.44 -20.79 -8.55
N THR A 667 3.39 -20.86 -7.63
CA THR A 667 4.78 -20.50 -7.88
C THR A 667 5.61 -21.76 -7.70
N ILE A 668 6.39 -22.11 -8.72
CA ILE A 668 7.35 -23.20 -8.65
C ILE A 668 8.71 -22.59 -8.95
N ASP A 669 9.56 -22.57 -7.94
CA ASP A 669 10.94 -22.10 -8.00
C ASP A 669 11.85 -23.31 -7.77
N ASP A 670 12.15 -24.02 -8.85
CA ASP A 670 12.87 -25.28 -8.77
C ASP A 670 13.78 -25.46 -9.98
N GLU A 671 15.06 -25.74 -9.73
CA GLU A 671 16.06 -25.98 -10.78
C GLU A 671 15.74 -27.22 -11.63
N GLN A 672 14.95 -28.17 -11.11
CA GLN A 672 14.54 -29.40 -11.79
C GLN A 672 13.14 -29.29 -12.43
N TYR A 673 12.55 -28.10 -12.48
CA TYR A 673 11.31 -27.88 -13.23
C TYR A 673 11.53 -28.19 -14.72
N ASN A 674 10.71 -29.06 -15.28
CA ASN A 674 10.87 -29.54 -16.65
C ASN A 674 9.53 -29.82 -17.34
N TRP A 675 9.59 -30.23 -18.61
CA TRP A 675 8.42 -30.48 -19.45
C TRP A 675 7.48 -31.57 -18.92
N VAL A 676 7.97 -32.51 -18.10
CA VAL A 676 7.13 -33.55 -17.47
C VAL A 676 6.20 -32.91 -16.45
N THR A 677 6.73 -31.99 -15.64
CA THR A 677 5.93 -31.19 -14.70
C THR A 677 4.90 -30.33 -15.44
N GLU A 678 5.31 -29.68 -16.53
CA GLU A 678 4.41 -28.88 -17.37
C GLU A 678 3.25 -29.72 -17.93
N SER A 679 3.54 -30.96 -18.36
CA SER A 679 2.53 -31.87 -18.88
C SER A 679 1.46 -32.23 -17.85
N VAL A 680 1.81 -32.27 -16.56
CA VAL A 680 0.87 -32.52 -15.45
C VAL A 680 0.05 -31.27 -15.13
N LEU A 681 0.60 -30.06 -15.33
CA LEU A 681 -0.18 -28.82 -15.18
C LEU A 681 -1.16 -28.61 -16.33
N ALA A 682 -0.81 -29.06 -17.53
CA ALA A 682 -1.62 -28.88 -18.73
C ALA A 682 -2.82 -29.85 -18.81
N GLY A 683 -2.75 -31.00 -18.12
CA GLY A 683 -3.80 -32.01 -18.08
C GLY A 683 -4.72 -31.83 -16.88
#